data_AF-A0A222FBK0-F1
#
_entry.id   AF-A0A222FBK0-F1
#
_cell.length_a   1.000
_cell.length_b   1.000
_cell.length_c   1.000
_cell.angle_alpha   90.00
_cell.angle_beta   90.00
_cell.angle_gamma   90.00
#
_symmetry.space_group_name_H-M   'P 1'
#
loop_
_entity.id
_entity.type
_entity.pdbx_description
1 polymer ?
#
loop_
_entity_poly.entity_id
_entity_poly.type
_entity_poly.pdbx_seq_one_letter_code
_entity_poly.pdbx_strand_id
1 'polypeptide(L)'
;MIFQTTPAPFPTSAKARARLLSLSTALALVSAPALAQDSGTAAFDAYVDGLKALGIEVENGNVSYDAGSDTLTITDSTLALGGTINDLPAEDGDADGKTDLTYEISFSSGTVTINGLTHENGAFQAASWVYSDDSEFTFSGSAEGKGRLELDGRLTGVSATDYSFTMPELPAEDPERQVSRWLPFLKASLLASYEEIKVDSTAMTIEAFAMEDGKEVQVVTGTTQLDGYRLSDAANGRIGEYSIDSMTQTFRTAAPDGSTLTQSTSQGKTIYSDMDVAAFIDLLDPAVPESDTEIVMIREGSAVDYKSQQELVEGMSIDMTIDRAAIGEVTFIKRENNLLDLLDDLLAKKEPVPEELITGVFQFYRSFGITDARISGINVQVPPLASGEKASVAIKEMAMTNVNSDGIGEMMLVGLDAPSLPDGASVKLDWAAIGDIEFADYTPMRAMISTLMADPDFGEDHPLDVARAFMPLSFGYEIKGLDVVTPDKEQVKIGAAEMTVSTTVSPIPTNVFVRNEGIQVPVRAIDDPEAEALFTALGLENVVWSDETRLYWDETTLELRLEKFMVEIEGLGRAELSARFANVPKSLFEDPEGQGQMALIVAQFVDASLTFRDDGLASKGIAHIAEEQGIPENVFREALVAQAAQATAPVQNEAFTKMVSDAISKFLENPGELKVTLTPEAAVPLAQILGSMAAPQTLPDLLAVKIEAN
;
A
#
# COMPACT_ATOMS: atom_id res chain seq x y z
N MET A 1 18.12 32.30 -26.18
CA MET A 1 17.71 33.25 -27.22
C MET A 1 16.61 34.13 -26.65
N ILE A 2 16.72 35.43 -26.89
CA ILE A 2 15.85 36.48 -26.37
C ILE A 2 14.51 36.43 -27.12
N PHE A 3 13.38 36.39 -26.41
CA PHE A 3 12.14 37.00 -26.87
C PHE A 3 11.47 37.73 -25.70
N GLN A 4 11.65 39.06 -25.72
CA GLN A 4 10.72 39.98 -25.12
C GLN A 4 9.44 39.99 -25.95
N THR A 5 8.30 39.77 -25.32
CA THR A 5 7.02 40.31 -25.79
C THR A 5 6.32 40.99 -24.61
N THR A 6 6.19 42.31 -24.75
CA THR A 6 5.40 43.20 -23.90
C THR A 6 3.98 42.66 -23.66
N PRO A 7 3.43 42.82 -22.44
CA PRO A 7 2.04 42.46 -22.16
C PRO A 7 1.11 43.53 -22.76
N ALA A 8 0.19 43.12 -23.62
CA ALA A 8 -0.99 43.92 -23.94
C ALA A 8 -2.09 43.64 -22.90
N PRO A 9 -2.90 44.64 -22.51
CA PRO A 9 -3.82 44.52 -21.39
C PRO A 9 -5.04 43.71 -21.81
N PHE A 10 -5.35 42.63 -21.09
CA PHE A 10 -6.64 41.98 -21.24
C PHE A 10 -7.74 42.88 -20.65
N PRO A 11 -8.88 43.04 -21.34
CA PRO A 11 -9.98 43.86 -20.87
C PRO A 11 -10.65 43.21 -19.66
N THR A 12 -10.67 43.97 -18.58
CA THR A 12 -11.46 43.73 -17.37
C THR A 12 -12.95 43.54 -17.71
N SER A 13 -13.45 42.31 -17.56
CA SER A 13 -14.87 42.06 -17.26
C SER A 13 -14.99 41.46 -15.85
N ALA A 14 -14.75 42.33 -14.87
CA ALA A 14 -14.83 42.06 -13.43
C ALA A 14 -16.26 41.76 -12.90
N LYS A 15 -17.13 41.12 -13.69
CA LYS A 15 -18.54 40.88 -13.34
C LYS A 15 -18.99 39.41 -13.36
N ALA A 16 -18.15 38.49 -13.85
CA ALA A 16 -18.46 37.05 -13.85
C ALA A 16 -17.55 36.22 -12.92
N ARG A 17 -16.55 36.84 -12.28
CA ARG A 17 -15.56 36.14 -11.43
C ARG A 17 -15.45 36.69 -10.00
N ALA A 18 -16.46 37.44 -9.55
CA ALA A 18 -16.44 38.17 -8.28
C ALA A 18 -17.81 38.09 -7.57
N ARG A 19 -18.39 36.89 -7.49
CA ARG A 19 -19.63 36.60 -6.73
C ARG A 19 -19.42 35.59 -5.62
N LEU A 20 -18.17 35.29 -5.34
CA LEU A 20 -17.75 34.78 -4.07
C LEU A 20 -17.23 36.01 -3.34
N LEU A 21 -17.74 36.32 -2.16
CA LEU A 21 -16.85 36.70 -1.06
C LEU A 21 -16.48 38.16 -0.82
N SER A 22 -17.34 38.86 -0.06
CA SER A 22 -17.00 39.83 1.01
C SER A 22 -18.30 40.52 1.49
N LEU A 23 -18.53 40.89 2.75
CA LEU A 23 -17.72 41.77 3.60
C LEU A 23 -18.17 41.69 5.07
N SER A 24 -17.22 42.10 5.90
CA SER A 24 -17.18 42.12 7.34
C SER A 24 -17.63 43.45 7.98
N THR A 25 -18.05 43.34 9.26
CA THR A 25 -17.91 44.29 10.39
C THR A 25 -18.63 45.66 10.39
N ALA A 26 -19.52 45.89 11.37
CA ALA A 26 -19.20 46.53 12.68
C ALA A 26 -20.42 47.12 13.43
N LEU A 27 -20.57 46.67 14.69
CA LEU A 27 -21.08 47.33 15.92
C LEU A 27 -22.07 48.52 15.86
N ALA A 28 -23.24 48.38 16.52
CA ALA A 28 -23.65 49.22 17.67
C ALA A 28 -25.02 48.81 18.28
N LEU A 29 -25.02 48.75 19.62
CA LEU A 29 -26.14 48.61 20.56
C LEU A 29 -27.39 49.43 20.24
N VAL A 30 -28.60 48.85 20.36
CA VAL A 30 -29.77 49.46 21.02
C VAL A 30 -30.68 48.36 21.60
N SER A 31 -30.98 48.47 22.88
CA SER A 31 -31.99 47.71 23.60
C SER A 31 -33.42 48.20 23.27
N ALA A 32 -34.33 47.27 22.98
CA ALA A 32 -35.77 47.46 23.21
C ALA A 32 -36.49 46.10 23.31
N PRO A 33 -37.36 45.87 24.32
CA PRO A 33 -38.18 44.68 24.42
C PRO A 33 -39.52 44.85 23.67
N ALA A 34 -40.12 43.70 23.33
CA ALA A 34 -41.50 43.47 22.88
C ALA A 34 -41.75 43.51 21.35
N LEU A 35 -41.70 42.32 20.72
CA LEU A 35 -42.80 41.67 20.00
C LEU A 35 -42.54 40.14 20.02
N ALA A 36 -43.41 39.38 20.67
CA ALA A 36 -43.41 37.92 20.66
C ALA A 36 -44.12 37.44 19.38
N GLN A 37 -43.36 37.37 18.29
CA GLN A 37 -43.74 36.72 17.04
C GLN A 37 -42.73 35.59 16.82
N ASP A 38 -43.15 34.36 17.13
CA ASP A 38 -42.59 33.07 16.74
C ASP A 38 -41.05 32.94 16.64
N SER A 39 -40.41 32.50 17.74
CA SER A 39 -38.97 32.19 17.75
C SER A 39 -38.56 31.22 16.64
N GLY A 40 -39.43 30.27 16.27
CA GLY A 40 -39.20 29.33 15.17
C GLY A 40 -39.23 29.98 13.78
N THR A 41 -40.19 30.87 13.51
CA THR A 41 -40.27 31.58 12.21
C THR A 41 -39.08 32.51 12.03
N ALA A 42 -38.71 33.28 13.05
CA ALA A 42 -37.54 34.16 12.99
C ALA A 42 -36.22 33.39 12.82
N ALA A 43 -36.09 32.22 13.44
CA ALA A 43 -34.95 31.34 13.23
C ALA A 43 -34.91 30.78 11.80
N PHE A 44 -36.07 30.41 11.22
CA PHE A 44 -36.15 29.96 9.83
C PHE A 44 -35.81 31.05 8.82
N ASP A 45 -36.31 32.28 9.03
CA ASP A 45 -35.95 33.43 8.19
C ASP A 45 -34.43 33.66 8.19
N ALA A 46 -33.78 33.56 9.36
CA ALA A 46 -32.32 33.65 9.48
C ALA A 46 -31.59 32.51 8.75
N TYR A 47 -32.14 31.29 8.78
CA TYR A 47 -31.60 30.15 8.03
C TYR A 47 -31.66 30.41 6.51
N VAL A 48 -32.81 30.87 6.01
CA VAL A 48 -33.01 31.20 4.59
C VAL A 48 -32.09 32.35 4.15
N ASP A 49 -31.93 33.39 4.97
CA ASP A 49 -31.01 34.49 4.69
C ASP A 49 -29.55 34.00 4.65
N GLY A 50 -29.17 33.08 5.55
CA GLY A 50 -27.86 32.42 5.52
C GLY A 50 -27.62 31.64 4.23
N LEU A 51 -28.57 30.81 3.80
CA LEU A 51 -28.47 30.08 2.52
C LEU A 51 -28.34 31.02 1.32
N LYS A 52 -29.13 32.10 1.27
CA LYS A 52 -29.02 33.11 0.21
C LYS A 52 -27.67 33.82 0.22
N ALA A 53 -27.08 34.06 1.40
CA ALA A 53 -25.73 34.61 1.51
C ALA A 53 -24.66 33.65 0.98
N LEU A 54 -24.91 32.34 1.01
CA LEU A 54 -24.09 31.31 0.37
C LEU A 54 -24.30 31.22 -1.16
N GLY A 55 -25.26 31.96 -1.72
CA GLY A 55 -25.61 31.91 -3.14
C GLY A 55 -26.62 30.82 -3.49
N ILE A 56 -27.27 30.21 -2.49
CA ILE A 56 -28.32 29.21 -2.69
C ILE A 56 -29.65 29.94 -2.90
N GLU A 57 -30.32 29.62 -3.99
CA GLU A 57 -31.68 30.07 -4.25
C GLU A 57 -32.65 29.22 -3.41
N VAL A 58 -33.56 29.91 -2.70
CA VAL A 58 -34.52 29.26 -1.80
C VAL A 58 -35.91 29.69 -2.20
N GLU A 59 -36.73 28.73 -2.61
CA GLU A 59 -38.15 28.90 -2.90
C GLU A 59 -38.96 28.04 -1.94
N ASN A 60 -39.95 28.64 -1.28
CA ASN A 60 -40.83 27.94 -0.34
C ASN A 60 -42.28 28.30 -0.67
N GLY A 61 -43.18 27.33 -0.52
CA GLY A 61 -44.62 27.52 -0.49
C GLY A 61 -45.09 28.14 0.83
N ASN A 62 -46.06 27.51 1.49
CA ASN A 62 -46.57 28.02 2.75
C ASN A 62 -45.64 27.66 3.93
N VAL A 63 -45.20 28.67 4.69
CA VAL A 63 -44.47 28.50 5.95
C VAL A 63 -45.43 28.77 7.11
N SER A 64 -45.67 27.77 7.94
CA SER A 64 -46.57 27.86 9.10
C SER A 64 -45.89 27.37 10.37
N TYR A 65 -46.08 28.10 11.47
CA TYR A 65 -45.54 27.77 12.78
C TYR A 65 -46.67 27.50 13.79
N ASP A 66 -46.58 26.38 14.52
CA ASP A 66 -47.44 26.03 15.64
C ASP A 66 -46.68 26.15 16.97
N ALA A 67 -46.95 27.23 17.71
CA ALA A 67 -46.33 27.48 19.02
C ALA A 67 -46.67 26.44 20.11
N GLY A 68 -47.77 25.67 19.96
CA GLY A 68 -48.16 24.66 20.93
C GLY A 68 -47.31 23.39 20.85
N SER A 69 -46.85 23.05 19.65
CA SER A 69 -45.98 21.91 19.37
C SER A 69 -44.54 22.32 19.02
N ASP A 70 -44.25 23.63 19.00
CA ASP A 70 -42.99 24.23 18.55
C ASP A 70 -42.53 23.68 17.19
N THR A 71 -43.46 23.61 16.24
CA THR A 71 -43.26 22.95 14.95
C THR A 71 -43.45 23.94 13.80
N LEU A 72 -42.47 23.97 12.90
CA LEU A 72 -42.52 24.68 11.64
C LEU A 72 -42.84 23.68 10.52
N THR A 73 -43.78 24.04 9.64
CA THR A 73 -44.12 23.28 8.44
C THR A 73 -43.98 24.17 7.22
N ILE A 74 -43.15 23.73 6.26
CA ILE A 74 -42.88 24.38 4.99
C ILE A 74 -43.42 23.48 3.89
N THR A 75 -44.25 23.99 2.98
CA THR A 75 -44.68 23.25 1.79
C THR A 75 -43.83 23.63 0.58
N ASP A 76 -43.67 22.71 -0.37
CA ASP A 76 -43.05 22.96 -1.68
C ASP A 76 -41.70 23.69 -1.56
N SER A 77 -40.81 23.16 -0.72
CA SER A 77 -39.49 23.73 -0.45
C SER A 77 -38.52 23.30 -1.54
N THR A 78 -37.79 24.26 -2.12
CA THR A 78 -36.76 24.02 -3.13
C THR A 78 -35.50 24.82 -2.78
N LEU A 79 -34.37 24.15 -2.80
CA LEU A 79 -33.03 24.71 -2.67
C LEU A 79 -32.29 24.48 -3.99
N ALA A 80 -31.85 25.54 -4.66
CA ALA A 80 -31.17 25.44 -5.94
C ALA A 80 -29.84 26.20 -5.93
N LEU A 81 -28.84 25.65 -6.61
CA LEU A 81 -27.54 26.27 -6.84
C LEU A 81 -27.14 26.00 -8.28
N GLY A 82 -26.90 27.06 -9.04
CA GLY A 82 -26.45 26.94 -10.43
C GLY A 82 -25.42 27.99 -10.79
N GLY A 83 -24.63 27.71 -11.82
CA GLY A 83 -23.62 28.63 -12.30
C GLY A 83 -22.85 28.13 -13.52
N THR A 84 -21.90 28.94 -13.96
CA THR A 84 -20.97 28.61 -15.06
C THR A 84 -19.54 28.70 -14.56
N ILE A 85 -18.82 27.59 -14.60
CA ILE A 85 -17.37 27.54 -14.39
C ILE A 85 -16.72 27.85 -15.73
N ASN A 86 -16.03 28.99 -15.79
CA ASN A 86 -15.46 29.50 -17.04
C ASN A 86 -13.99 29.10 -17.20
N ASP A 87 -13.54 28.93 -18.43
CA ASP A 87 -12.13 28.64 -18.80
C ASP A 87 -11.57 27.32 -18.23
N LEU A 88 -12.33 26.23 -18.24
CA LEU A 88 -11.76 24.91 -17.91
C LEU A 88 -10.74 24.50 -18.98
N PRO A 89 -9.57 23.97 -18.58
CA PRO A 89 -8.54 23.50 -19.52
C PRO A 89 -9.05 22.32 -20.34
N ALA A 90 -8.84 22.34 -21.66
CA ALA A 90 -9.19 21.22 -22.54
C ALA A 90 -8.22 20.02 -22.36
N GLU A 91 -8.73 18.81 -22.61
CA GLU A 91 -8.03 17.53 -22.43
C GLU A 91 -6.81 17.31 -23.35
N ASP A 92 -6.61 18.10 -24.40
CA ASP A 92 -5.66 17.77 -25.48
C ASP A 92 -4.47 18.72 -25.65
N GLY A 93 -3.95 19.32 -24.58
CA GLY A 93 -2.70 20.11 -24.65
C GLY A 93 -2.73 21.33 -25.60
N ASP A 94 -3.87 21.63 -26.21
CA ASP A 94 -4.11 22.86 -26.97
C ASP A 94 -4.26 24.00 -25.96
N ALA A 95 -3.22 24.81 -25.82
CA ALA A 95 -3.13 25.88 -24.84
C ALA A 95 -4.22 26.98 -24.98
N ASP A 96 -5.00 26.96 -26.08
CA ASP A 96 -6.07 27.90 -26.38
C ASP A 96 -7.49 27.30 -26.29
N GLY A 97 -7.64 25.99 -26.07
CA GLY A 97 -8.94 25.33 -25.93
C GLY A 97 -9.52 25.52 -24.53
N LYS A 98 -10.44 26.46 -24.38
CA LYS A 98 -11.18 26.69 -23.12
C LYS A 98 -12.63 26.30 -23.31
N THR A 99 -13.20 25.62 -22.32
CA THR A 99 -14.62 25.26 -22.32
C THR A 99 -15.27 25.76 -21.04
N ASP A 100 -16.51 26.22 -21.15
CA ASP A 100 -17.32 26.62 -20.02
C ASP A 100 -18.24 25.45 -19.61
N LEU A 101 -18.29 25.14 -18.32
CA LEU A 101 -19.19 24.15 -17.73
C LEU A 101 -20.33 24.88 -17.03
N THR A 102 -21.55 24.72 -17.54
CA THR A 102 -22.76 25.17 -16.85
C THR A 102 -23.31 24.03 -16.00
N TYR A 103 -23.64 24.31 -14.75
CA TYR A 103 -24.19 23.33 -13.82
C TYR A 103 -25.41 23.88 -13.09
N GLU A 104 -26.30 22.98 -12.69
CA GLU A 104 -27.46 23.25 -11.85
C GLU A 104 -27.66 22.08 -10.90
N ILE A 105 -27.86 22.37 -9.62
CA ILE A 105 -28.14 21.42 -8.55
C ILE A 105 -29.42 21.88 -7.87
N SER A 106 -30.37 20.99 -7.67
CA SER A 106 -31.61 21.29 -6.95
C SER A 106 -31.96 20.18 -5.98
N PHE A 107 -32.45 20.56 -4.81
CA PHE A 107 -33.06 19.67 -3.83
C PHE A 107 -34.46 20.21 -3.49
N SER A 108 -35.48 19.39 -3.65
CA SER A 108 -36.87 19.77 -3.40
C SER A 108 -37.57 18.78 -2.47
N SER A 109 -38.58 19.25 -1.75
CA SER A 109 -39.41 18.43 -0.87
C SER A 109 -40.82 18.99 -0.77
N GLY A 110 -41.83 18.13 -0.87
CA GLY A 110 -43.23 18.56 -0.80
C GLY A 110 -43.61 19.13 0.57
N THR A 111 -43.02 18.61 1.65
CA THR A 111 -43.21 19.11 3.01
C THR A 111 -41.95 18.93 3.85
N VAL A 112 -41.48 20.02 4.45
CA VAL A 112 -40.41 20.02 5.46
C VAL A 112 -41.01 20.36 6.82
N THR A 113 -40.74 19.52 7.82
CA THR A 113 -41.17 19.71 9.20
C THR A 113 -39.96 19.87 10.11
N ILE A 114 -39.89 20.97 10.85
CA ILE A 114 -38.78 21.26 11.77
C ILE A 114 -39.37 21.50 13.16
N ASN A 115 -38.90 20.76 14.16
CA ASN A 115 -39.32 20.91 15.54
C ASN A 115 -38.23 21.60 16.37
N GLY A 116 -38.63 22.59 17.18
CA GLY A 116 -37.73 23.25 18.13
C GLY A 116 -36.63 24.09 17.47
N LEU A 117 -36.88 24.65 16.28
CA LEU A 117 -35.88 25.45 15.58
C LEU A 117 -35.57 26.74 16.36
N THR A 118 -34.30 26.92 16.71
CA THR A 118 -33.78 28.11 17.37
C THR A 118 -32.53 28.62 16.65
N HIS A 119 -32.27 29.92 16.81
CA HIS A 119 -31.11 30.58 16.23
C HIS A 119 -30.54 31.60 17.23
N GLU A 120 -29.24 31.50 17.51
CA GLU A 120 -28.51 32.45 18.33
C GLU A 120 -27.10 32.67 17.74
N ASN A 121 -26.77 33.92 17.42
CA ASN A 121 -25.43 34.32 16.93
C ASN A 121 -24.89 33.49 15.74
N GLY A 122 -25.75 33.11 14.78
CA GLY A 122 -25.37 32.32 13.60
C GLY A 122 -25.35 30.80 13.81
N ALA A 123 -25.56 30.34 15.06
CA ALA A 123 -25.76 28.93 15.37
C ALA A 123 -27.25 28.58 15.35
N PHE A 124 -27.57 27.44 14.75
CA PHE A 124 -28.92 26.89 14.61
C PHE A 124 -29.01 25.59 15.39
N GLN A 125 -30.16 25.35 16.01
CA GLN A 125 -30.46 24.09 16.68
C GLN A 125 -31.92 23.70 16.42
N ALA A 126 -32.16 22.43 16.15
CA ALA A 126 -33.49 21.84 16.00
C ALA A 126 -33.55 20.46 16.67
N ALA A 127 -34.65 20.16 17.35
CA ALA A 127 -34.88 18.84 17.95
C ALA A 127 -35.12 17.78 16.85
N SER A 128 -35.80 18.15 15.78
CA SER A 128 -35.90 17.31 14.59
C SER A 128 -36.08 18.11 13.31
N TRP A 129 -35.62 17.53 12.21
CA TRP A 129 -35.79 18.04 10.85
C TRP A 129 -36.19 16.87 9.96
N VAL A 130 -37.34 16.95 9.31
CA VAL A 130 -37.91 15.84 8.53
C VAL A 130 -38.38 16.35 7.18
N TYR A 131 -38.01 15.65 6.12
CA TYR A 131 -38.50 15.91 4.76
C TYR A 131 -39.49 14.80 4.36
N SER A 132 -40.43 15.12 3.48
CA SER A 132 -41.42 14.15 2.98
C SER A 132 -40.82 13.15 2.00
N ASP A 133 -41.49 12.01 1.82
CA ASP A 133 -41.03 10.90 0.97
C ASP A 133 -41.07 11.20 -0.55
N ASP A 134 -41.55 12.39 -0.94
CA ASP A 134 -41.49 12.91 -2.30
C ASP A 134 -40.29 13.85 -2.51
N SER A 135 -39.26 13.77 -1.65
CA SER A 135 -38.06 14.58 -1.80
C SER A 135 -37.24 14.15 -3.01
N GLU A 136 -36.81 15.12 -3.80
CA GLU A 136 -36.06 14.91 -5.04
C GLU A 136 -34.73 15.68 -5.01
N PHE A 137 -33.72 15.09 -5.63
CA PHE A 137 -32.41 15.69 -5.86
C PHE A 137 -32.11 15.62 -7.35
N THR A 138 -31.77 16.74 -7.97
CA THR A 138 -31.38 16.78 -9.38
C THR A 138 -30.04 17.47 -9.55
N PHE A 139 -29.26 16.99 -10.51
CA PHE A 139 -28.06 17.66 -10.98
C PHE A 139 -28.05 17.62 -12.51
N SER A 140 -27.70 18.74 -13.13
CA SER A 140 -27.37 18.81 -14.54
C SER A 140 -26.05 19.55 -14.74
N GLY A 141 -25.23 19.05 -15.66
CA GLY A 141 -23.98 19.67 -16.06
C GLY A 141 -23.82 19.59 -17.57
N SER A 142 -23.46 20.69 -18.23
CA SER A 142 -23.26 20.72 -19.68
C SER A 142 -22.09 21.60 -20.09
N ALA A 143 -21.38 21.16 -21.13
CA ALA A 143 -20.25 21.86 -21.71
C ALA A 143 -20.46 22.01 -23.21
N GLU A 144 -20.33 23.24 -23.73
CA GLU A 144 -20.66 23.55 -25.12
C GLU A 144 -19.82 22.69 -26.09
N GLY A 145 -20.50 21.95 -26.97
CA GLY A 145 -19.86 21.08 -27.97
C GLY A 145 -19.21 19.81 -27.41
N LYS A 146 -19.33 19.53 -26.11
CA LYS A 146 -18.76 18.34 -25.46
C LYS A 146 -19.82 17.34 -24.99
N GLY A 147 -20.94 17.83 -24.45
CA GLY A 147 -22.03 16.97 -23.99
C GLY A 147 -22.70 17.45 -22.70
N ARG A 148 -23.48 16.56 -22.07
CA ARG A 148 -24.16 16.81 -20.79
C ARG A 148 -24.25 15.56 -19.90
N LEU A 149 -24.36 15.79 -18.59
CA LEU A 149 -24.61 14.81 -17.55
C LEU A 149 -25.87 15.22 -16.78
N GLU A 150 -26.77 14.27 -16.56
CA GLU A 150 -27.97 14.43 -15.75
C GLU A 150 -28.03 13.36 -14.67
N LEU A 151 -28.40 13.79 -13.46
CA LEU A 151 -28.69 12.95 -12.31
C LEU A 151 -30.07 13.31 -11.79
N ASP A 152 -30.94 12.32 -11.64
CA ASP A 152 -32.29 12.47 -11.07
C ASP A 152 -32.43 11.47 -9.91
N GLY A 153 -32.68 11.99 -8.71
CA GLY A 153 -32.68 11.23 -7.47
C GLY A 153 -33.96 11.43 -6.68
N ARG A 154 -34.46 10.36 -6.06
CA ARG A 154 -35.56 10.37 -5.09
C ARG A 154 -35.12 9.85 -3.74
N LEU A 155 -35.54 10.54 -2.68
CA LEU A 155 -35.16 10.23 -1.31
C LEU A 155 -36.42 10.03 -0.45
N THR A 156 -36.40 9.01 0.40
CA THR A 156 -37.47 8.71 1.36
C THR A 156 -36.92 8.63 2.78
N GLY A 157 -37.72 9.03 3.77
CA GLY A 157 -37.35 8.95 5.18
C GLY A 157 -36.17 9.85 5.60
N VAL A 158 -35.93 10.96 4.87
CA VAL A 158 -34.85 11.90 5.19
C VAL A 158 -35.16 12.62 6.50
N SER A 159 -34.29 12.45 7.50
CA SER A 159 -34.46 13.13 8.79
C SER A 159 -33.15 13.35 9.54
N ALA A 160 -33.18 14.33 10.45
CA ALA A 160 -32.13 14.60 11.42
C ALA A 160 -32.73 14.82 12.82
N THR A 161 -32.07 14.36 13.88
CA THR A 161 -32.47 14.56 15.29
C THR A 161 -31.37 15.26 16.09
N ASP A 162 -31.78 16.12 17.02
CA ASP A 162 -30.89 16.96 17.84
C ASP A 162 -29.81 17.67 17.00
N TYR A 163 -30.23 18.21 15.87
CA TYR A 163 -29.34 18.79 14.87
C TYR A 163 -28.94 20.21 15.24
N SER A 164 -27.63 20.46 15.28
CA SER A 164 -27.03 21.75 15.57
C SER A 164 -25.91 22.05 14.59
N PHE A 165 -25.90 23.26 14.04
CA PHE A 165 -24.87 23.68 13.10
C PHE A 165 -24.66 25.18 13.16
N THR A 166 -23.48 25.64 12.71
CA THR A 166 -23.22 27.06 12.50
C THR A 166 -23.20 27.32 11.01
N MET A 167 -23.93 28.34 10.55
CA MET A 167 -23.89 28.71 9.14
C MET A 167 -22.46 29.18 8.81
N PRO A 168 -21.75 28.53 7.87
CA PRO A 168 -20.39 28.92 7.55
C PRO A 168 -20.40 30.28 6.84
N GLU A 169 -19.42 31.13 7.17
CA GLU A 169 -19.21 32.35 6.42
C GLU A 169 -18.33 32.03 5.21
N LEU A 170 -18.76 32.51 4.05
CA LEU A 170 -17.89 32.47 2.89
C LEU A 170 -16.61 33.33 3.24
N PRO A 171 -15.37 32.81 3.04
CA PRO A 171 -14.10 33.53 3.29
C PRO A 171 -13.68 34.57 2.22
N ALA A 172 -13.35 35.81 2.58
CA ALA A 172 -13.03 36.90 1.62
C ALA A 172 -12.09 36.50 0.45
N GLU A 173 -12.26 37.13 -0.73
CA GLU A 173 -11.33 36.93 -1.86
C GLU A 173 -9.88 37.24 -1.49
N ASP A 174 -9.02 36.25 -1.66
CA ASP A 174 -7.57 36.36 -1.49
C ASP A 174 -6.88 35.69 -2.71
N PRO A 175 -6.38 36.48 -3.69
CA PRO A 175 -5.71 35.95 -4.86
C PRO A 175 -4.42 35.18 -4.55
N GLU A 176 -3.80 35.43 -3.40
CA GLU A 176 -2.60 34.73 -2.96
C GLU A 176 -2.92 33.47 -2.15
N ARG A 177 -4.16 33.33 -1.64
CA ARG A 177 -4.64 32.20 -0.86
C ARG A 177 -5.95 31.64 -1.40
N GLN A 178 -5.93 31.15 -2.64
CA GLN A 178 -7.16 30.75 -3.34
C GLN A 178 -7.83 29.50 -2.71
N VAL A 179 -7.04 28.59 -2.15
CA VAL A 179 -7.42 27.35 -1.48
C VAL A 179 -7.43 27.52 0.03
N SER A 180 -6.33 27.97 0.65
CA SER A 180 -6.21 27.95 2.12
C SER A 180 -7.23 28.85 2.83
N ARG A 181 -7.75 29.89 2.16
CA ARG A 181 -8.83 30.74 2.67
C ARG A 181 -10.11 29.97 3.00
N TRP A 182 -10.33 28.79 2.41
CA TRP A 182 -11.51 27.96 2.63
C TRP A 182 -11.46 27.11 3.90
N LEU A 183 -10.30 27.04 4.56
CA LEU A 183 -10.13 26.23 5.75
C LEU A 183 -11.14 26.56 6.88
N PRO A 184 -11.43 27.85 7.22
CA PRO A 184 -12.44 28.18 8.22
C PRO A 184 -13.86 27.75 7.80
N PHE A 185 -14.19 27.84 6.50
CA PHE A 185 -15.47 27.40 5.96
C PHE A 185 -15.62 25.89 6.13
N LEU A 186 -14.60 25.11 5.75
CA LEU A 186 -14.59 23.65 5.92
C LEU A 186 -14.72 23.25 7.39
N LYS A 187 -13.99 23.93 8.29
CA LYS A 187 -14.12 23.72 9.74
C LYS A 187 -15.54 23.95 10.22
N ALA A 188 -16.17 25.08 9.86
CA ALA A 188 -17.53 25.38 10.30
C ALA A 188 -18.54 24.34 9.79
N SER A 189 -18.42 23.89 8.54
CA SER A 189 -19.33 22.91 7.93
C SER A 189 -19.22 21.51 8.52
N LEU A 190 -18.02 21.09 8.94
CA LEU A 190 -17.77 19.73 9.46
C LEU A 190 -18.03 19.59 10.97
N LEU A 191 -18.25 20.70 11.67
CA LEU A 191 -18.46 20.73 13.13
C LEU A 191 -19.95 20.66 13.54
N ALA A 192 -20.85 20.35 12.61
CA ALA A 192 -22.24 20.09 12.93
C ALA A 192 -22.37 18.92 13.93
N SER A 193 -23.37 19.01 14.80
CA SER A 193 -23.68 18.01 15.82
C SER A 193 -25.10 17.48 15.61
N TYR A 194 -25.29 16.18 15.80
CA TYR A 194 -26.58 15.51 15.64
C TYR A 194 -26.55 14.19 16.41
N GLU A 195 -27.69 13.78 16.95
CA GLU A 195 -27.86 12.42 17.47
C GLU A 195 -27.93 11.43 16.30
N GLU A 196 -28.74 11.75 15.28
CA GLU A 196 -28.88 10.92 14.08
C GLU A 196 -29.20 11.78 12.85
N ILE A 197 -28.60 11.43 11.71
CA ILE A 197 -29.07 11.79 10.37
C ILE A 197 -29.32 10.49 9.63
N LYS A 198 -30.47 10.36 8.97
CA LYS A 198 -30.79 9.17 8.19
C LYS A 198 -31.52 9.46 6.88
N VAL A 199 -31.35 8.55 5.93
CA VAL A 199 -32.14 8.45 4.70
C VAL A 199 -32.49 6.98 4.51
N ASP A 200 -33.79 6.65 4.55
CA ASP A 200 -34.24 5.25 4.51
C ASP A 200 -33.94 4.61 3.14
N SER A 201 -34.11 5.37 2.05
CA SER A 201 -33.79 4.93 0.68
C SER A 201 -33.50 6.12 -0.24
N THR A 202 -32.51 5.96 -1.11
CA THR A 202 -32.17 6.87 -2.20
C THR A 202 -32.12 6.10 -3.52
N ALA A 203 -32.93 6.50 -4.49
CA ALA A 203 -32.95 5.94 -5.84
C ALA A 203 -32.49 7.00 -6.84
N MET A 204 -31.47 6.72 -7.65
CA MET A 204 -30.90 7.67 -8.61
C MET A 204 -30.84 7.09 -10.02
N THR A 205 -31.12 7.93 -11.02
CA THR A 205 -30.87 7.68 -12.44
C THR A 205 -29.75 8.59 -12.92
N ILE A 206 -28.84 8.05 -13.71
CA ILE A 206 -27.66 8.75 -14.23
C ILE A 206 -27.70 8.64 -15.75
N GLU A 207 -27.59 9.76 -16.47
CA GLU A 207 -27.51 9.79 -17.92
C GLU A 207 -26.39 10.72 -18.38
N ALA A 208 -25.48 10.22 -19.20
CA ALA A 208 -24.43 11.03 -19.82
C ALA A 208 -24.53 10.96 -21.35
N PHE A 209 -24.41 12.12 -21.98
CA PHE A 209 -24.48 12.31 -23.42
C PHE A 209 -23.19 12.97 -23.90
N ALA A 210 -22.59 12.42 -24.96
CA ALA A 210 -21.48 13.03 -25.68
C ALA A 210 -21.97 13.66 -26.99
N MET A 211 -21.22 14.64 -27.48
CA MET A 211 -21.45 15.21 -28.82
C MET A 211 -20.62 14.47 -29.87
N GLU A 212 -21.28 13.73 -30.75
CA GLU A 212 -20.67 13.04 -31.90
C GLU A 212 -21.29 13.55 -33.21
N ASP A 213 -20.45 14.03 -34.13
CA ASP A 213 -20.90 14.57 -35.43
C ASP A 213 -22.03 15.61 -35.33
N GLY A 214 -22.02 16.43 -34.27
CA GLY A 214 -23.03 17.45 -34.01
C GLY A 214 -24.39 16.90 -33.51
N LYS A 215 -24.43 15.65 -33.05
CA LYS A 215 -25.60 15.03 -32.40
C LYS A 215 -25.23 14.59 -30.98
N GLU A 216 -26.18 14.72 -30.07
CA GLU A 216 -26.07 14.07 -28.76
C GLU A 216 -26.29 12.57 -28.91
N VAL A 217 -25.34 11.80 -28.37
CA VAL A 217 -25.39 10.34 -28.27
C VAL A 217 -25.26 9.96 -26.80
N GLN A 218 -26.16 9.13 -26.30
CA GLN A 218 -26.07 8.64 -24.92
C GLN A 218 -24.90 7.67 -24.80
N VAL A 219 -23.93 8.00 -23.95
CA VAL A 219 -22.71 7.21 -23.75
C VAL A 219 -22.75 6.42 -22.45
N VAL A 220 -23.49 6.90 -21.45
CA VAL A 220 -23.72 6.20 -20.19
C VAL A 220 -25.18 6.35 -19.76
N THR A 221 -25.77 5.27 -19.27
CA THR A 221 -27.03 5.30 -18.53
C THR A 221 -26.96 4.32 -17.37
N GLY A 222 -27.52 4.66 -16.22
CA GLY A 222 -27.50 3.76 -15.09
C GLY A 222 -28.46 4.13 -13.98
N THR A 223 -28.64 3.19 -13.06
CA THR A 223 -29.45 3.36 -11.86
C THR A 223 -28.63 2.98 -10.63
N THR A 224 -28.78 3.74 -9.55
CA THR A 224 -28.19 3.45 -8.24
C THR A 224 -29.29 3.45 -7.17
N GLN A 225 -29.28 2.46 -6.29
CA GLN A 225 -30.12 2.39 -5.10
C GLN A 225 -29.21 2.30 -3.87
N LEU A 226 -29.48 3.14 -2.87
CA LEU A 226 -28.79 3.17 -1.58
C LEU A 226 -29.84 3.11 -0.48
N ASP A 227 -29.78 2.09 0.39
CA ASP A 227 -30.74 1.88 1.46
C ASP A 227 -30.08 2.01 2.83
N GLY A 228 -30.82 2.57 3.79
CA GLY A 228 -30.40 2.63 5.20
C GLY A 228 -29.15 3.48 5.46
N TYR A 229 -29.04 4.64 4.80
CA TYR A 229 -27.98 5.60 5.12
C TYR A 229 -28.20 6.18 6.51
N ARG A 230 -27.17 6.15 7.35
CA ARG A 230 -27.21 6.63 8.73
C ARG A 230 -25.88 7.23 9.14
N LEU A 231 -25.94 8.34 9.85
CA LEU A 231 -24.87 8.97 10.60
C LEU A 231 -25.37 9.19 12.03
N SER A 232 -24.60 8.86 13.05
CA SER A 232 -25.05 9.05 14.44
C SER A 232 -23.95 9.47 15.40
N ASP A 233 -24.37 10.05 16.52
CA ASP A 233 -23.54 10.51 17.63
C ASP A 233 -22.45 11.51 17.19
N ALA A 234 -22.82 12.51 16.38
CA ALA A 234 -21.88 13.52 15.94
C ALA A 234 -21.78 14.69 16.90
N ALA A 235 -20.56 15.00 17.33
CA ALA A 235 -20.26 16.17 18.15
C ALA A 235 -18.79 16.58 18.03
N ASN A 236 -18.53 17.89 17.94
CA ASN A 236 -17.17 18.46 17.89
C ASN A 236 -16.29 17.85 16.78
N GLY A 237 -16.88 17.55 15.62
CA GLY A 237 -16.17 16.93 14.49
C GLY A 237 -15.83 15.46 14.69
N ARG A 238 -16.43 14.80 15.68
CA ARG A 238 -16.44 13.35 15.81
C ARG A 238 -17.79 12.80 15.40
N ILE A 239 -17.81 11.60 14.84
CA ILE A 239 -19.01 10.87 14.42
C ILE A 239 -18.89 9.45 14.99
N GLY A 240 -19.84 9.03 15.82
CA GLY A 240 -19.81 7.71 16.45
C GLY A 240 -20.00 6.56 15.46
N GLU A 241 -20.93 6.71 14.51
CA GLU A 241 -21.20 5.69 13.49
C GLU A 241 -21.60 6.34 12.15
N TYR A 242 -21.08 5.79 11.07
CA TYR A 242 -21.61 5.92 9.71
C TYR A 242 -22.00 4.54 9.21
N SER A 243 -23.17 4.39 8.59
CA SER A 243 -23.56 3.15 7.94
C SER A 243 -24.44 3.31 6.71
N ILE A 244 -24.38 2.30 5.84
CA ILE A 244 -25.31 2.06 4.74
C ILE A 244 -25.69 0.58 4.83
N ASP A 245 -26.98 0.23 4.72
CA ASP A 245 -27.42 -1.16 4.79
C ASP A 245 -27.18 -1.93 3.49
N SER A 246 -27.44 -1.29 2.34
CA SER A 246 -27.09 -1.86 1.04
C SER A 246 -26.94 -0.80 -0.05
N MET A 247 -26.16 -1.13 -1.07
CA MET A 247 -26.03 -0.36 -2.30
C MET A 247 -26.13 -1.29 -3.51
N THR A 248 -26.91 -0.92 -4.52
CA THR A 248 -26.95 -1.61 -5.81
C THR A 248 -26.84 -0.62 -6.96
N GLN A 249 -26.09 -0.98 -7.98
CA GLN A 249 -25.81 -0.13 -9.13
C GLN A 249 -25.86 -0.94 -10.42
N THR A 250 -26.39 -0.36 -11.48
CA THR A 250 -26.35 -0.94 -12.83
C THR A 250 -26.08 0.17 -13.82
N PHE A 251 -24.96 0.07 -14.53
CA PHE A 251 -24.57 0.99 -15.58
C PHE A 251 -24.51 0.29 -16.92
N ARG A 252 -24.82 1.04 -17.97
CA ARG A 252 -24.69 0.68 -19.36
C ARG A 252 -23.85 1.72 -20.06
N THR A 253 -22.75 1.29 -20.65
CA THR A 253 -21.78 2.17 -21.30
C THR A 253 -21.64 1.80 -22.77
N ALA A 254 -21.59 2.80 -23.64
CA ALA A 254 -21.33 2.59 -25.06
C ALA A 254 -19.88 2.11 -25.28
N ALA A 255 -19.71 1.03 -26.04
CA ALA A 255 -18.41 0.49 -26.41
C ALA A 255 -17.94 1.07 -27.77
N PRO A 256 -16.62 1.05 -28.07
CA PRO A 256 -16.09 1.55 -29.33
C PRO A 256 -16.63 0.86 -30.59
N ASP A 257 -17.13 -0.37 -30.47
CA ASP A 257 -17.74 -1.13 -31.56
C ASP A 257 -19.24 -0.82 -31.77
N GLY A 258 -19.79 0.12 -30.99
CA GLY A 258 -21.19 0.52 -31.01
C GLY A 258 -22.13 -0.38 -30.20
N SER A 259 -21.61 -1.43 -29.55
CA SER A 259 -22.38 -2.23 -28.59
C SER A 259 -22.53 -1.49 -27.25
N THR A 260 -23.35 -2.02 -26.35
CA THR A 260 -23.53 -1.50 -25.00
C THR A 260 -23.12 -2.57 -24.00
N LEU A 261 -22.23 -2.21 -23.07
CA LEU A 261 -21.72 -3.11 -22.04
C LEU A 261 -22.39 -2.78 -20.71
N THR A 262 -22.87 -3.81 -20.02
CA THR A 262 -23.50 -3.69 -18.71
C THR A 262 -22.50 -3.98 -17.60
N GLN A 263 -22.51 -3.14 -16.57
CA GLN A 263 -21.84 -3.36 -15.30
C GLN A 263 -22.90 -3.36 -14.19
N SER A 264 -22.94 -4.41 -13.36
CA SER A 264 -23.83 -4.49 -12.20
C SER A 264 -23.01 -4.72 -10.95
N THR A 265 -23.24 -3.90 -9.92
CA THR A 265 -22.54 -3.99 -8.63
C THR A 265 -23.54 -4.00 -7.49
N SER A 266 -23.32 -4.83 -6.48
CA SER A 266 -24.07 -4.80 -5.22
C SER A 266 -23.12 -4.90 -4.04
N GLN A 267 -23.44 -4.19 -2.96
CA GLN A 267 -22.71 -4.20 -1.69
C GLN A 267 -23.72 -4.29 -0.55
N GLY A 268 -23.46 -5.15 0.42
CA GLY A 268 -24.24 -5.24 1.64
C GLY A 268 -23.86 -4.11 2.62
N LYS A 269 -24.00 -4.40 3.92
CA LYS A 269 -23.79 -3.40 4.95
C LYS A 269 -22.37 -2.84 4.92
N THR A 270 -22.26 -1.51 4.96
CA THR A 270 -21.02 -0.78 5.19
C THR A 270 -21.14 -0.01 6.49
N ILE A 271 -20.12 -0.05 7.33
CA ILE A 271 -20.09 0.64 8.62
C ILE A 271 -18.69 1.20 8.90
N TYR A 272 -18.63 2.39 9.48
CA TYR A 272 -17.43 2.98 10.08
C TYR A 272 -17.77 3.47 11.48
N SER A 273 -16.87 3.26 12.43
CA SER A 273 -17.06 3.59 13.84
C SER A 273 -16.03 4.61 14.32
N ASP A 274 -16.45 5.50 15.21
CA ASP A 274 -15.62 6.50 15.89
C ASP A 274 -14.70 7.28 14.93
N MET A 275 -15.29 8.06 14.02
CA MET A 275 -14.54 8.88 13.07
C MET A 275 -14.25 10.27 13.66
N ASP A 276 -13.03 10.77 13.54
CA ASP A 276 -12.61 12.12 13.94
C ASP A 276 -12.28 12.95 12.68
N VAL A 277 -13.32 13.57 12.10
CA VAL A 277 -13.19 14.40 10.90
C VAL A 277 -12.52 15.75 11.19
N ALA A 278 -12.57 16.23 12.42
CA ALA A 278 -11.83 17.43 12.84
C ALA A 278 -10.32 17.19 12.76
N ALA A 279 -9.88 16.00 13.15
CA ALA A 279 -8.48 15.63 13.14
C ALA A 279 -7.87 15.62 11.71
N PHE A 280 -8.65 15.24 10.69
CA PHE A 280 -8.25 15.37 9.28
C PHE A 280 -8.03 16.85 8.87
N ILE A 281 -8.86 17.76 9.39
CA ILE A 281 -8.69 19.19 9.10
C ILE A 281 -7.46 19.76 9.80
N ASP A 282 -7.20 19.34 11.04
CA ASP A 282 -6.00 19.74 11.79
C ASP A 282 -4.70 19.27 11.11
N LEU A 283 -4.73 18.15 10.38
CA LEU A 283 -3.62 17.70 9.54
C LEU A 283 -3.28 18.72 8.42
N LEU A 284 -4.28 19.36 7.83
CA LEU A 284 -4.12 20.35 6.76
C LEU A 284 -3.86 21.77 7.28
N ASP A 285 -4.25 22.08 8.51
CA ASP A 285 -4.14 23.42 9.08
C ASP A 285 -2.68 23.78 9.42
N PRO A 286 -2.09 24.83 8.82
CA PRO A 286 -0.72 25.26 9.14
C PRO A 286 -0.60 25.88 10.54
N ALA A 287 -1.71 26.27 11.18
CA ALA A 287 -1.70 26.78 12.55
C ALA A 287 -1.56 25.68 13.61
N VAL A 288 -1.77 24.42 13.23
CA VAL A 288 -1.58 23.27 14.12
C VAL A 288 -0.10 22.87 14.07
N PRO A 289 0.63 22.92 15.21
CA PRO A 289 2.05 22.59 15.23
C PRO A 289 2.27 21.09 15.01
N GLU A 290 3.47 20.73 14.56
CA GLU A 290 3.91 19.34 14.53
C GLU A 290 3.76 18.66 15.90
N SER A 291 3.51 17.35 15.85
CA SER A 291 3.36 16.53 17.05
C SER A 291 3.79 15.10 16.73
N ASP A 292 4.44 14.44 17.67
CA ASP A 292 4.70 12.98 17.63
C ASP A 292 3.53 12.17 18.24
N THR A 293 2.42 12.84 18.57
CA THR A 293 1.23 12.17 19.10
C THR A 293 0.44 11.58 17.95
N GLU A 294 0.25 10.27 17.99
CA GLU A 294 -0.67 9.56 17.12
C GLU A 294 -2.13 9.86 17.49
N ILE A 295 -2.93 10.19 16.48
CA ILE A 295 -4.37 10.46 16.61
C ILE A 295 -5.14 9.46 15.75
N VAL A 296 -6.14 8.81 16.34
CA VAL A 296 -7.04 7.89 15.63
C VAL A 296 -8.10 8.70 14.88
N MET A 297 -8.11 8.61 13.55
CA MET A 297 -9.08 9.26 12.67
C MET A 297 -10.30 8.37 12.41
N ILE A 298 -10.09 7.06 12.27
CA ILE A 298 -11.15 6.07 12.12
C ILE A 298 -10.76 4.91 13.03
N ARG A 299 -11.67 4.42 13.89
CA ARG A 299 -11.35 3.27 14.75
C ARG A 299 -11.45 1.95 14.00
N GLU A 300 -12.53 1.77 13.26
CA GLU A 300 -12.74 0.58 12.44
C GLU A 300 -13.72 0.90 11.31
N GLY A 301 -13.61 0.16 10.21
CA GLY A 301 -14.55 0.18 9.10
C GLY A 301 -14.71 -1.20 8.50
N SER A 302 -15.89 -1.52 7.97
CA SER A 302 -16.10 -2.75 7.22
C SER A 302 -17.21 -2.65 6.18
N ALA A 303 -17.10 -3.49 5.16
CA ALA A 303 -18.11 -3.70 4.13
C ALA A 303 -18.25 -5.20 3.88
N VAL A 304 -19.46 -5.68 3.58
CA VAL A 304 -19.74 -7.11 3.33
C VAL A 304 -20.51 -7.34 2.04
N ASP A 305 -20.49 -8.59 1.57
CA ASP A 305 -21.32 -9.09 0.47
C ASP A 305 -21.18 -8.30 -0.85
N TYR A 306 -19.95 -7.90 -1.20
CA TYR A 306 -19.70 -7.22 -2.46
C TYR A 306 -19.75 -8.21 -3.63
N LYS A 307 -20.46 -7.83 -4.69
CA LYS A 307 -20.56 -8.58 -5.95
C LYS A 307 -20.52 -7.61 -7.11
N SER A 308 -19.74 -7.94 -8.13
CA SER A 308 -19.64 -7.18 -9.37
C SER A 308 -19.69 -8.12 -10.56
N GLN A 309 -20.46 -7.74 -11.57
CA GLN A 309 -20.53 -8.39 -12.86
C GLN A 309 -20.23 -7.35 -13.94
N GLN A 310 -19.20 -7.61 -14.75
CA GLN A 310 -18.75 -6.73 -15.82
C GLN A 310 -18.83 -7.46 -17.16
N GLU A 311 -19.66 -6.99 -18.08
CA GLU A 311 -19.63 -7.47 -19.47
C GLU A 311 -18.37 -6.97 -20.18
N LEU A 312 -17.68 -7.90 -20.85
CA LEU A 312 -16.52 -7.62 -21.72
C LEU A 312 -16.99 -7.38 -23.16
N VAL A 313 -17.92 -8.21 -23.60
CA VAL A 313 -18.69 -8.13 -24.84
C VAL A 313 -20.06 -8.75 -24.58
N GLU A 314 -21.00 -8.57 -25.49
CA GLU A 314 -22.36 -9.08 -25.35
C GLU A 314 -22.37 -10.59 -25.03
N GLY A 315 -22.90 -10.96 -23.86
CA GLY A 315 -23.01 -12.34 -23.39
C GLY A 315 -21.76 -12.95 -22.73
N MET A 316 -20.66 -12.19 -22.56
CA MET A 316 -19.47 -12.64 -21.82
C MET A 316 -19.15 -11.67 -20.67
N SER A 317 -19.28 -12.13 -19.43
CA SER A 317 -19.02 -11.32 -18.23
C SER A 317 -17.96 -11.92 -17.31
N ILE A 318 -17.21 -11.04 -16.65
CA ILE A 318 -16.37 -11.37 -15.50
C ILE A 318 -17.22 -11.15 -14.24
N ASP A 319 -17.28 -12.15 -13.36
CA ASP A 319 -17.93 -12.06 -12.07
C ASP A 319 -16.89 -11.99 -10.96
N MET A 320 -17.06 -11.07 -10.01
CA MET A 320 -16.21 -10.90 -8.84
C MET A 320 -17.09 -10.85 -7.58
N THR A 321 -16.68 -11.56 -6.54
CA THR A 321 -17.29 -11.44 -5.20
C THR A 321 -16.24 -11.25 -4.12
N ILE A 322 -16.60 -10.52 -3.07
CA ILE A 322 -15.80 -10.35 -1.85
C ILE A 322 -16.77 -10.50 -0.66
N ASP A 323 -16.47 -11.40 0.26
CA ASP A 323 -17.33 -11.66 1.42
C ASP A 323 -17.25 -10.50 2.43
N ARG A 324 -16.04 -10.01 2.72
CA ARG A 324 -15.81 -8.91 3.66
C ARG A 324 -14.53 -8.14 3.34
N ALA A 325 -14.61 -6.82 3.40
CA ALA A 325 -13.49 -5.90 3.55
C ALA A 325 -13.56 -5.26 4.95
N ALA A 326 -12.42 -5.09 5.60
CA ALA A 326 -12.31 -4.45 6.91
C ALA A 326 -11.04 -3.60 6.99
N ILE A 327 -11.11 -2.52 7.74
CA ILE A 327 -9.99 -1.68 8.13
C ILE A 327 -10.05 -1.45 9.64
N GLY A 328 -8.92 -1.59 10.31
CA GLY A 328 -8.74 -1.24 11.71
C GLY A 328 -8.54 0.26 11.87
N GLU A 329 -7.77 0.63 12.89
CA GLU A 329 -7.49 2.03 13.16
C GLU A 329 -6.73 2.66 11.99
N VAL A 330 -7.28 3.75 11.46
CA VAL A 330 -6.58 4.70 10.59
C VAL A 330 -6.11 5.83 11.49
N THR A 331 -4.81 6.00 11.59
CA THR A 331 -4.18 6.98 12.44
C THR A 331 -3.49 8.05 11.61
N PHE A 332 -3.19 9.19 12.25
CA PHE A 332 -2.22 10.11 11.68
C PHE A 332 -1.35 10.76 12.76
N ILE A 333 -0.21 11.28 12.33
CA ILE A 333 0.75 12.07 13.09
C ILE A 333 0.92 13.38 12.36
N LYS A 334 0.79 14.53 13.05
CA LYS A 334 0.96 15.85 12.42
C LYS A 334 2.44 16.09 12.10
N ARG A 335 2.77 16.02 10.81
CA ARG A 335 4.08 16.40 10.25
C ARG A 335 4.00 17.77 9.56
N GLU A 336 5.13 18.46 9.47
CA GLU A 336 5.29 19.69 8.70
C GLU A 336 5.04 19.38 7.22
N ASN A 337 3.95 19.93 6.71
CA ASN A 337 3.57 19.82 5.32
C ASN A 337 2.96 21.15 4.87
N ASN A 338 3.30 21.56 3.65
CA ASN A 338 2.88 22.83 3.07
C ASN A 338 1.84 22.60 1.97
N LEU A 339 0.96 21.60 2.12
CA LEU A 339 0.06 21.17 1.04
C LEU A 339 -0.88 22.31 0.60
N LEU A 340 -1.46 23.04 1.56
CA LEU A 340 -2.33 24.18 1.25
C LEU A 340 -1.58 25.32 0.56
N ASP A 341 -0.36 25.64 1.03
CA ASP A 341 0.48 26.68 0.42
C ASP A 341 0.93 26.28 -1.00
N LEU A 342 1.27 25.01 -1.21
CA LEU A 342 1.61 24.46 -2.53
C LEU A 342 0.44 24.61 -3.52
N LEU A 343 -0.79 24.30 -3.07
CA LEU A 343 -2.00 24.47 -3.88
C LEU A 343 -2.29 25.96 -4.17
N ASP A 344 -2.08 26.83 -3.18
CA ASP A 344 -2.22 28.28 -3.34
C ASP A 344 -1.21 28.82 -4.38
N ASP A 345 0.05 28.42 -4.27
CA ASP A 345 1.11 28.82 -5.20
C ASP A 345 0.85 28.28 -6.62
N LEU A 346 0.39 27.03 -6.74
CA LEU A 346 0.01 26.44 -8.02
C LEU A 346 -1.12 27.24 -8.69
N LEU A 347 -2.20 27.57 -7.96
CA LEU A 347 -3.30 28.38 -8.50
C LEU A 347 -2.89 29.84 -8.74
N ALA A 348 -1.93 30.35 -7.99
CA ALA A 348 -1.29 31.65 -8.23
C ALA A 348 -0.28 31.61 -9.38
N LYS A 349 -0.09 30.45 -10.04
CA LYS A 349 0.86 30.22 -11.14
C LYS A 349 2.32 30.53 -10.75
N LYS A 350 2.65 30.36 -9.47
CA LYS A 350 4.03 30.37 -9.00
C LYS A 350 4.63 28.99 -9.22
N GLU A 351 5.86 28.96 -9.68
CA GLU A 351 6.59 27.72 -9.89
C GLU A 351 7.06 27.20 -8.51
N PRO A 352 6.61 26.01 -8.06
CA PRO A 352 7.01 25.48 -6.77
C PRO A 352 8.49 25.12 -6.79
N VAL A 353 9.16 25.26 -5.65
CA VAL A 353 10.52 24.74 -5.50
C VAL A 353 10.45 23.21 -5.59
N PRO A 354 11.16 22.55 -6.53
CA PRO A 354 11.00 21.10 -6.73
C PRO A 354 11.31 20.27 -5.48
N GLU A 355 12.24 20.73 -4.65
CA GLU A 355 12.59 20.07 -3.38
C GLU A 355 11.41 20.10 -2.41
N GLU A 356 10.77 21.26 -2.23
CA GLU A 356 9.61 21.44 -1.36
C GLU A 356 8.42 20.59 -1.82
N LEU A 357 8.22 20.46 -3.14
CA LEU A 357 7.20 19.60 -3.73
C LEU A 357 7.42 18.13 -3.32
N ILE A 358 8.65 17.62 -3.51
CA ILE A 358 9.00 16.24 -3.19
C ILE A 358 8.86 16.00 -1.68
N THR A 359 9.44 16.87 -0.85
CA THR A 359 9.43 16.69 0.60
C THR A 359 8.04 16.86 1.20
N GLY A 360 7.24 17.81 0.71
CA GLY A 360 5.90 18.10 1.23
C GLY A 360 4.91 16.96 0.95
N VAL A 361 4.89 16.44 -0.28
CA VAL A 361 4.07 15.27 -0.63
C VAL A 361 4.50 14.07 0.19
N PHE A 362 5.81 13.81 0.31
CA PHE A 362 6.30 12.66 1.06
C PHE A 362 5.98 12.74 2.56
N GLN A 363 6.12 13.92 3.19
CA GLN A 363 5.73 14.13 4.59
C GLN A 363 4.23 13.96 4.83
N PHE A 364 3.40 14.41 3.88
CA PHE A 364 1.96 14.20 3.96
C PHE A 364 1.61 12.71 3.94
N TYR A 365 2.20 11.93 3.03
CA TYR A 365 2.00 10.47 3.02
C TYR A 365 2.49 9.80 4.32
N ARG A 366 3.66 10.21 4.83
CA ARG A 366 4.20 9.75 6.12
C ARG A 366 3.37 10.19 7.33
N SER A 367 2.35 11.03 7.15
CA SER A 367 1.49 11.41 8.26
C SER A 367 0.48 10.31 8.60
N PHE A 368 0.20 9.36 7.71
CA PHE A 368 -0.84 8.36 7.91
C PHE A 368 -0.32 7.03 8.44
N GLY A 369 -1.14 6.37 9.26
CA GLY A 369 -0.94 5.02 9.74
C GLY A 369 -2.19 4.16 9.56
N ILE A 370 -2.02 2.86 9.34
CA ILE A 370 -3.08 1.85 9.28
C ILE A 370 -2.62 0.65 10.09
N THR A 371 -3.39 0.29 11.13
CA THR A 371 -3.06 -0.86 12.00
C THR A 371 -3.30 -2.20 11.32
N ASP A 372 -4.43 -2.34 10.63
CA ASP A 372 -4.86 -3.58 9.96
C ASP A 372 -5.81 -3.23 8.82
N ALA A 373 -5.66 -3.88 7.66
CA ALA A 373 -6.60 -3.81 6.56
C ALA A 373 -6.72 -5.20 5.93
N ARG A 374 -7.94 -5.71 5.72
CA ARG A 374 -8.18 -7.07 5.23
C ARG A 374 -9.29 -7.13 4.21
N ILE A 375 -9.13 -7.99 3.22
CA ILE A 375 -10.16 -8.37 2.26
C ILE A 375 -10.22 -9.90 2.24
N SER A 376 -11.40 -10.47 2.46
CA SER A 376 -11.60 -11.92 2.59
C SER A 376 -12.69 -12.44 1.66
N GLY A 377 -12.58 -13.71 1.26
CA GLY A 377 -13.56 -14.39 0.40
C GLY A 377 -13.58 -13.87 -1.03
N ILE A 378 -12.42 -13.52 -1.58
CA ILE A 378 -12.30 -12.99 -2.95
C ILE A 378 -12.48 -14.16 -3.92
N ASN A 379 -13.43 -14.04 -4.84
CA ASN A 379 -13.61 -15.01 -5.92
C ASN A 379 -13.78 -14.27 -7.25
N VAL A 380 -13.04 -14.69 -8.27
CA VAL A 380 -13.12 -14.16 -9.63
C VAL A 380 -13.41 -15.30 -10.59
N GLN A 381 -14.49 -15.19 -11.35
CA GLN A 381 -14.85 -16.12 -12.41
C GLN A 381 -14.70 -15.42 -13.75
N VAL A 382 -13.83 -15.98 -14.59
CA VAL A 382 -13.57 -15.49 -15.94
C VAL A 382 -14.25 -16.43 -16.93
N PRO A 383 -15.04 -15.89 -17.89
CA PRO A 383 -15.73 -16.70 -18.87
C PRO A 383 -14.70 -17.34 -19.81
N PRO A 384 -15.10 -18.39 -20.56
CA PRO A 384 -14.19 -19.02 -21.50
C PRO A 384 -13.78 -18.02 -22.59
N LEU A 385 -12.49 -17.68 -22.63
CA LEU A 385 -11.90 -16.90 -23.73
C LEU A 385 -11.61 -17.84 -24.91
N ALA A 386 -10.82 -17.40 -25.90
CA ALA A 386 -10.57 -18.14 -27.16
C ALA A 386 -10.12 -19.62 -26.99
N SER A 387 -9.61 -20.02 -25.82
CA SER A 387 -9.26 -21.41 -25.47
C SER A 387 -10.46 -22.31 -25.14
N GLY A 388 -11.64 -21.75 -24.84
CA GLY A 388 -12.86 -22.48 -24.49
C GLY A 388 -12.92 -22.98 -23.04
N GLU A 389 -11.92 -22.67 -22.21
CA GLU A 389 -11.84 -23.07 -20.80
C GLU A 389 -12.20 -21.92 -19.85
N LYS A 390 -13.02 -22.19 -18.83
CA LYS A 390 -13.30 -21.23 -17.76
C LYS A 390 -12.10 -21.15 -16.83
N ALA A 391 -11.77 -19.94 -16.38
CA ALA A 391 -10.81 -19.73 -15.31
C ALA A 391 -11.52 -19.26 -14.04
N SER A 392 -11.09 -19.79 -12.90
CA SER A 392 -11.59 -19.39 -11.58
C SER A 392 -10.40 -19.17 -10.68
N VAL A 393 -10.42 -18.05 -9.95
CA VAL A 393 -9.41 -17.70 -8.96
C VAL A 393 -10.12 -17.40 -7.66
N ALA A 394 -9.75 -18.08 -6.58
CA ALA A 394 -10.20 -17.80 -5.24
C ALA A 394 -9.01 -17.39 -4.37
N ILE A 395 -9.19 -16.36 -3.55
CA ILE A 395 -8.25 -15.93 -2.52
C ILE A 395 -9.00 -15.84 -1.21
N LYS A 396 -8.57 -16.61 -0.21
CA LYS A 396 -9.24 -16.65 1.10
C LYS A 396 -9.12 -15.30 1.81
N GLU A 397 -7.92 -14.72 1.86
CA GLU A 397 -7.68 -13.43 2.48
C GLU A 397 -6.47 -12.73 1.87
N MET A 398 -6.56 -11.41 1.74
CA MET A 398 -5.42 -10.50 1.56
C MET A 398 -5.44 -9.52 2.73
N ALA A 399 -4.31 -9.26 3.35
CA ALA A 399 -4.24 -8.34 4.47
C ALA A 399 -2.94 -7.55 4.51
N MET A 400 -2.99 -6.41 5.19
CA MET A 400 -1.86 -5.53 5.42
C MET A 400 -1.92 -5.02 6.86
N THR A 401 -0.80 -5.01 7.58
CA THR A 401 -0.73 -4.65 9.00
C THR A 401 0.39 -3.67 9.29
N ASN A 402 0.18 -2.80 10.28
CA ASN A 402 1.14 -1.82 10.80
C ASN A 402 1.86 -1.03 9.70
N VAL A 403 1.09 -0.35 8.86
CA VAL A 403 1.64 0.56 7.83
C VAL A 403 1.69 1.95 8.39
N ASN A 404 2.87 2.57 8.44
CA ASN A 404 3.03 3.93 8.94
C ASN A 404 4.33 4.56 8.37
N SER A 405 4.78 5.69 8.95
CA SER A 405 6.00 6.38 8.51
C SER A 405 7.30 5.62 8.71
N ASP A 406 7.27 4.62 9.59
CA ASP A 406 8.45 3.89 10.04
C ASP A 406 8.58 2.56 9.29
N GLY A 407 7.47 2.02 8.77
CA GLY A 407 7.53 0.78 8.02
C GLY A 407 6.20 0.17 7.64
N ILE A 408 6.29 -1.06 7.16
CA ILE A 408 5.17 -1.98 6.90
C ILE A 408 5.43 -3.24 7.70
N GLY A 409 4.52 -3.57 8.62
CA GLY A 409 4.60 -4.79 9.43
C GLY A 409 4.48 -6.05 8.59
N GLU A 410 3.38 -6.21 7.87
CA GLU A 410 3.18 -7.38 7.00
C GLU A 410 2.14 -7.09 5.92
N MET A 411 2.41 -7.49 4.68
CA MET A 411 1.47 -7.65 3.58
C MET A 411 1.36 -9.14 3.27
N MET A 412 0.17 -9.71 3.43
CA MET A 412 -0.06 -11.15 3.33
C MET A 412 -1.14 -11.50 2.31
N LEU A 413 -0.98 -12.68 1.71
CA LEU A 413 -1.98 -13.40 0.94
C LEU A 413 -2.16 -14.79 1.56
N VAL A 414 -3.40 -15.15 1.83
CA VAL A 414 -3.77 -16.43 2.43
C VAL A 414 -4.65 -17.19 1.45
N GLY A 415 -4.26 -18.43 1.14
CA GLY A 415 -5.07 -19.37 0.36
C GLY A 415 -5.47 -18.86 -1.03
N LEU A 416 -4.51 -18.80 -1.96
CA LEU A 416 -4.79 -18.66 -3.40
C LEU A 416 -5.04 -20.05 -3.99
N ASP A 417 -6.17 -20.21 -4.66
CA ASP A 417 -6.58 -21.43 -5.36
C ASP A 417 -7.09 -21.09 -6.76
N ALA A 418 -6.33 -21.53 -7.76
CA ALA A 418 -6.65 -21.44 -9.18
C ALA A 418 -6.50 -22.83 -9.81
N PRO A 419 -7.49 -23.73 -9.64
CA PRO A 419 -7.35 -25.14 -9.99
C PRO A 419 -7.48 -25.42 -11.49
N SER A 420 -7.92 -24.43 -12.26
CA SER A 420 -8.13 -24.54 -13.71
C SER A 420 -7.82 -23.20 -14.36
N LEU A 421 -6.66 -23.11 -14.99
CA LEU A 421 -6.22 -22.00 -15.85
C LEU A 421 -6.11 -22.51 -17.30
N PRO A 422 -6.03 -21.61 -18.30
CA PRO A 422 -5.85 -22.00 -19.69
C PRO A 422 -4.68 -22.96 -19.91
N ASP A 423 -4.81 -23.83 -20.90
CA ASP A 423 -3.80 -24.83 -21.30
C ASP A 423 -3.50 -25.86 -20.20
N GLY A 424 -4.42 -26.05 -19.26
CA GLY A 424 -4.31 -27.04 -18.18
C GLY A 424 -3.39 -26.64 -17.03
N ALA A 425 -2.99 -25.37 -16.95
CA ALA A 425 -2.21 -24.85 -15.84
C ALA A 425 -3.04 -24.77 -14.54
N SER A 426 -2.36 -24.80 -13.39
CA SER A 426 -2.99 -24.57 -12.09
C SER A 426 -2.00 -23.96 -11.10
N VAL A 427 -2.53 -23.23 -10.12
CA VAL A 427 -1.75 -22.62 -9.04
C VAL A 427 -2.48 -22.81 -7.73
N LYS A 428 -1.75 -23.25 -6.70
CA LYS A 428 -2.19 -23.24 -5.31
C LYS A 428 -1.10 -22.62 -4.44
N LEU A 429 -1.49 -21.81 -3.46
CA LEU A 429 -0.60 -21.21 -2.47
C LEU A 429 -1.33 -21.10 -1.13
N ASP A 430 -0.78 -21.70 -0.07
CA ASP A 430 -1.42 -21.67 1.25
C ASP A 430 -1.20 -20.32 1.95
N TRP A 431 0.00 -19.75 1.86
CA TRP A 431 0.36 -18.47 2.47
C TRP A 431 1.54 -17.81 1.75
N ALA A 432 1.48 -16.51 1.52
CA ALA A 432 2.64 -15.69 1.20
C ALA A 432 2.58 -14.38 1.96
N ALA A 433 3.73 -13.88 2.42
CA ALA A 433 3.85 -12.60 3.08
C ALA A 433 5.13 -11.89 2.69
N ILE A 434 5.08 -10.55 2.68
CA ILE A 434 6.24 -9.68 2.68
C ILE A 434 6.04 -8.74 3.87
N GLY A 435 7.03 -8.63 4.75
CA GLY A 435 6.86 -7.93 6.02
C GLY A 435 8.18 -7.51 6.64
N ASP A 436 8.09 -7.08 7.88
CA ASP A 436 9.20 -6.54 8.66
C ASP A 436 9.99 -5.49 7.86
N ILE A 437 9.29 -4.63 7.11
CA ILE A 437 9.92 -3.58 6.32
C ILE A 437 10.07 -2.35 7.19
N GLU A 438 11.28 -2.10 7.70
CA GLU A 438 11.62 -0.86 8.39
C GLU A 438 12.21 0.14 7.38
N PHE A 439 11.57 1.28 7.20
CA PHE A 439 12.02 2.30 6.23
C PHE A 439 13.29 3.02 6.68
N ALA A 440 14.04 3.54 5.72
CA ALA A 440 15.18 4.40 6.01
C ALA A 440 14.75 5.69 6.73
N ASP A 441 15.64 6.19 7.58
CA ASP A 441 15.45 7.45 8.29
C ASP A 441 15.21 8.62 7.32
N TYR A 442 14.22 9.46 7.65
CA TYR A 442 13.87 10.59 6.79
C TYR A 442 14.98 11.64 6.69
N THR A 443 15.72 11.89 7.78
CA THR A 443 16.71 12.98 7.80
C THR A 443 17.88 12.74 6.82
N PRO A 444 18.56 11.56 6.83
CA PRO A 444 19.54 11.22 5.82
C PRO A 444 18.96 11.17 4.40
N MET A 445 17.76 10.62 4.24
CA MET A 445 17.06 10.54 2.95
C MET A 445 16.86 11.93 2.34
N ARG A 446 16.34 12.89 3.11
CA ARG A 446 16.14 14.28 2.66
C ARG A 446 17.45 14.90 2.19
N ALA A 447 18.53 14.75 2.96
CA ALA A 447 19.84 15.30 2.59
C ALA A 447 20.38 14.68 1.28
N MET A 448 20.12 13.38 1.05
CA MET A 448 20.48 12.71 -0.19
C MET A 448 19.65 13.20 -1.37
N ILE A 449 18.34 13.42 -1.20
CA ILE A 449 17.48 14.03 -2.24
C ILE A 449 18.05 15.38 -2.67
N SER A 450 18.38 16.27 -1.72
CA SER A 450 18.98 17.58 -2.04
C SER A 450 20.31 17.44 -2.78
N THR A 451 21.11 16.43 -2.43
CA THR A 451 22.40 16.13 -3.09
C THR A 451 22.21 15.70 -4.55
N LEU A 452 21.34 14.71 -4.80
CA LEU A 452 21.04 14.20 -6.14
C LEU A 452 20.37 15.25 -7.03
N MET A 453 19.60 16.17 -6.45
CA MET A 453 19.04 17.30 -7.19
C MET A 453 20.09 18.31 -7.63
N ALA A 454 21.10 18.56 -6.79
CA ALA A 454 22.20 19.46 -7.10
C ALA A 454 23.21 18.83 -8.08
N ASP A 455 23.40 17.52 -7.99
CA ASP A 455 24.31 16.73 -8.82
C ASP A 455 23.70 15.35 -9.16
N PRO A 456 22.98 15.23 -10.28
CA PRO A 456 22.33 13.98 -10.68
C PRO A 456 23.28 12.81 -10.91
N ASP A 457 24.53 13.09 -11.28
CA ASP A 457 25.55 12.07 -11.59
C ASP A 457 26.17 11.51 -10.29
N PHE A 458 25.97 12.17 -9.14
CA PHE A 458 26.49 11.72 -7.83
C PHE A 458 26.12 10.27 -7.52
N GLY A 459 24.91 9.83 -7.89
CA GLY A 459 24.46 8.46 -7.63
C GLY A 459 25.21 7.38 -8.41
N GLU A 460 25.73 7.71 -9.60
CA GLU A 460 26.55 6.77 -10.38
C GLU A 460 27.93 6.58 -9.74
N ASP A 461 28.50 7.66 -9.21
CA ASP A 461 29.83 7.66 -8.57
C ASP A 461 29.80 7.16 -7.11
N HIS A 462 28.65 7.29 -6.42
CA HIS A 462 28.50 7.00 -4.99
C HIS A 462 27.30 6.06 -4.67
N PRO A 463 27.22 4.86 -5.28
CA PRO A 463 26.06 3.97 -5.14
C PRO A 463 25.80 3.52 -3.70
N LEU A 464 26.85 3.33 -2.87
CA LEU A 464 26.68 2.94 -1.47
C LEU A 464 26.08 4.05 -0.60
N ASP A 465 26.40 5.31 -0.88
CA ASP A 465 25.85 6.44 -0.13
C ASP A 465 24.36 6.63 -0.43
N VAL A 466 23.99 6.48 -1.72
CA VAL A 466 22.58 6.46 -2.14
C VAL A 466 21.84 5.28 -1.51
N ALA A 467 22.40 4.06 -1.60
CA ALA A 467 21.80 2.89 -0.99
C ALA A 467 21.57 3.08 0.52
N ARG A 468 22.53 3.68 1.24
CA ARG A 468 22.40 3.94 2.68
C ARG A 468 21.24 4.86 3.03
N ALA A 469 20.91 5.81 2.16
CA ALA A 469 19.87 6.80 2.39
C ALA A 469 18.45 6.31 2.06
N PHE A 470 18.30 5.31 1.18
CA PHE A 470 17.00 4.88 0.66
C PHE A 470 16.65 3.41 0.93
N MET A 471 17.63 2.54 1.17
CA MET A 471 17.38 1.12 1.44
C MET A 471 16.67 0.94 2.79
N PRO A 472 15.64 0.06 2.87
CA PRO A 472 15.06 -0.35 4.14
C PRO A 472 16.11 -0.94 5.10
N LEU A 473 15.90 -0.72 6.39
CA LEU A 473 16.74 -1.26 7.46
C LEU A 473 16.44 -2.74 7.71
N SER A 474 15.24 -3.19 7.40
CA SER A 474 14.86 -4.60 7.42
C SER A 474 13.88 -4.94 6.31
N PHE A 475 13.84 -6.22 5.96
CA PHE A 475 12.92 -6.79 4.99
C PHE A 475 12.79 -8.29 5.23
N GLY A 476 11.58 -8.82 5.11
CA GLY A 476 11.33 -10.24 5.11
C GLY A 476 10.29 -10.68 4.09
N TYR A 477 10.38 -11.94 3.67
CA TYR A 477 9.31 -12.62 2.95
C TYR A 477 9.11 -14.03 3.48
N GLU A 478 7.90 -14.55 3.31
CA GLU A 478 7.54 -15.93 3.59
C GLU A 478 6.62 -16.47 2.49
N ILE A 479 6.83 -17.71 2.08
CA ILE A 479 5.98 -18.46 1.14
C ILE A 479 5.80 -19.86 1.72
N LYS A 480 4.56 -20.36 1.75
CA LYS A 480 4.23 -21.72 2.20
C LYS A 480 3.24 -22.39 1.26
N GLY A 481 3.51 -23.66 0.94
CA GLY A 481 2.59 -24.51 0.20
C GLY A 481 2.30 -24.03 -1.22
N LEU A 482 3.31 -23.52 -1.94
CA LEU A 482 3.18 -23.21 -3.36
C LEU A 482 3.21 -24.52 -4.16
N ASP A 483 2.24 -24.70 -5.05
CA ASP A 483 2.16 -25.79 -6.03
C ASP A 483 1.71 -25.20 -7.36
N VAL A 484 2.61 -25.21 -8.35
CA VAL A 484 2.37 -24.66 -9.68
C VAL A 484 2.48 -25.77 -10.70
N VAL A 485 1.44 -25.90 -11.53
CA VAL A 485 1.46 -26.73 -12.74
C VAL A 485 1.46 -25.81 -13.96
N THR A 486 2.49 -25.92 -14.78
CA THR A 486 2.65 -25.12 -16.00
C THR A 486 1.82 -25.70 -17.17
N PRO A 487 1.61 -24.94 -18.26
CA PRO A 487 0.91 -25.43 -19.46
C PRO A 487 1.51 -26.70 -20.09
N ASP A 488 2.83 -26.88 -19.98
CA ASP A 488 3.56 -28.08 -20.41
C ASP A 488 3.55 -29.22 -19.37
N LYS A 489 2.78 -29.03 -18.28
CA LYS A 489 2.52 -29.99 -17.19
C LYS A 489 3.74 -30.31 -16.33
N GLU A 490 4.69 -29.39 -16.28
CA GLU A 490 5.74 -29.43 -15.27
C GLU A 490 5.17 -28.94 -13.94
N GLN A 491 5.61 -29.56 -12.84
CA GLN A 491 5.11 -29.26 -11.51
C GLN A 491 6.26 -28.79 -10.62
N VAL A 492 6.13 -27.58 -10.07
CA VAL A 492 7.07 -27.00 -9.10
C VAL A 492 6.36 -26.85 -7.76
N LYS A 493 7.03 -27.25 -6.68
CA LYS A 493 6.49 -27.11 -5.32
C LYS A 493 7.47 -26.42 -4.39
N ILE A 494 6.93 -25.58 -3.50
CA ILE A 494 7.67 -25.00 -2.37
C ILE A 494 6.89 -25.35 -1.11
N GLY A 495 7.49 -26.15 -0.22
CA GLY A 495 6.93 -26.43 1.10
C GLY A 495 6.90 -25.17 1.96
N ALA A 496 8.08 -24.60 2.21
CA ALA A 496 8.25 -23.30 2.83
C ALA A 496 9.49 -22.59 2.27
N ALA A 497 9.46 -21.27 2.17
CA ALA A 497 10.60 -20.42 1.89
C ALA A 497 10.45 -19.14 2.72
N GLU A 498 11.41 -18.84 3.58
CA GLU A 498 11.44 -17.64 4.42
C GLU A 498 12.81 -16.96 4.32
N MET A 499 12.79 -15.64 4.29
CA MET A 499 13.98 -14.82 4.42
C MET A 499 13.66 -13.64 5.31
N THR A 500 14.57 -13.31 6.21
CA THR A 500 14.57 -12.06 6.97
C THR A 500 15.98 -11.49 6.93
N VAL A 501 16.10 -10.23 6.53
CA VAL A 501 17.35 -9.48 6.59
C VAL A 501 17.13 -8.21 7.40
N SER A 502 18.11 -7.85 8.20
CA SER A 502 18.15 -6.53 8.84
C SER A 502 19.57 -6.00 8.97
N THR A 503 19.68 -4.68 9.11
CA THR A 503 20.96 -4.01 9.25
C THR A 503 20.97 -3.00 10.39
N THR A 504 22.04 -3.05 11.16
CA THR A 504 22.45 -1.99 12.11
C THR A 504 23.45 -1.02 11.47
N VAL A 505 23.94 -1.33 10.28
CA VAL A 505 24.95 -0.58 9.52
C VAL A 505 24.59 -0.60 8.03
N SER A 506 23.65 0.27 7.67
CA SER A 506 23.16 0.38 6.28
C SER A 506 24.31 0.69 5.29
N PRO A 507 24.31 0.11 4.07
CA PRO A 507 23.26 -0.71 3.47
C PRO A 507 23.47 -2.23 3.57
N ILE A 508 24.57 -2.69 4.19
CA ILE A 508 24.92 -4.12 4.22
C ILE A 508 24.17 -4.81 5.36
N PRO A 509 23.38 -5.88 5.13
CA PRO A 509 22.74 -6.63 6.19
C PRO A 509 23.74 -7.16 7.21
N THR A 510 23.47 -6.89 8.49
CA THR A 510 24.24 -7.42 9.63
C THR A 510 23.52 -8.57 10.31
N ASN A 511 22.29 -8.88 9.89
CA ASN A 511 21.53 -10.07 10.28
C ASN A 511 20.86 -10.66 9.03
N VAL A 512 21.06 -11.95 8.78
CA VAL A 512 20.49 -12.69 7.65
C VAL A 512 19.98 -14.03 8.17
N PHE A 513 18.70 -14.26 7.95
CA PHE A 513 18.04 -15.54 8.13
C PHE A 513 17.42 -15.95 6.80
N VAL A 514 17.72 -17.16 6.34
CA VAL A 514 17.11 -17.77 5.16
C VAL A 514 16.78 -19.20 5.54
N ARG A 515 15.60 -19.69 5.18
CA ARG A 515 15.25 -21.10 5.29
C ARG A 515 14.31 -21.49 4.18
N ASN A 516 14.69 -22.54 3.47
CA ASN A 516 13.86 -23.16 2.45
C ASN A 516 13.65 -24.62 2.79
N GLU A 517 12.42 -25.10 2.71
CA GLU A 517 12.05 -26.48 3.04
C GLU A 517 11.24 -27.12 1.92
N GLY A 518 11.76 -28.25 1.43
CA GLY A 518 11.06 -29.09 0.46
C GLY A 518 10.75 -28.39 -0.85
N ILE A 519 11.73 -27.65 -1.41
CA ILE A 519 11.61 -27.12 -2.76
C ILE A 519 11.81 -28.26 -3.76
N GLN A 520 10.80 -28.53 -4.57
CA GLN A 520 10.79 -29.60 -5.56
C GLN A 520 10.75 -29.01 -6.97
N VAL A 521 11.79 -29.30 -7.75
CA VAL A 521 11.94 -28.85 -9.14
C VAL A 521 12.27 -30.04 -10.04
N PRO A 522 11.63 -30.20 -11.22
CA PRO A 522 12.02 -31.19 -12.21
C PRO A 522 13.44 -30.91 -12.71
N VAL A 523 14.28 -31.94 -12.88
CA VAL A 523 15.68 -31.75 -13.32
C VAL A 523 15.75 -31.03 -14.68
N ARG A 524 14.80 -31.30 -15.58
CA ARG A 524 14.73 -30.68 -16.92
C ARG A 524 14.38 -29.18 -16.90
N ALA A 525 13.85 -28.68 -15.78
CA ALA A 525 13.51 -27.27 -15.60
C ALA A 525 14.68 -26.47 -15.00
N ILE A 526 15.85 -27.10 -14.77
CA ILE A 526 17.05 -26.44 -14.25
C ILE A 526 17.79 -25.78 -15.42
N ASP A 527 17.95 -24.45 -15.35
CA ASP A 527 18.59 -23.68 -16.43
C ASP A 527 20.11 -23.92 -16.56
N ASP A 528 20.78 -24.33 -15.48
CA ASP A 528 22.21 -24.63 -15.47
C ASP A 528 22.46 -26.00 -16.14
N PRO A 529 23.12 -26.05 -17.33
CA PRO A 529 23.31 -27.30 -18.06
C PRO A 529 24.27 -28.28 -17.35
N GLU A 530 25.21 -27.77 -16.55
CA GLU A 530 26.13 -28.63 -15.79
C GLU A 530 25.40 -29.28 -14.61
N ALA A 531 24.55 -28.52 -13.93
CA ALA A 531 23.70 -29.04 -12.86
C ALA A 531 22.67 -30.05 -13.39
N GLU A 532 21.98 -29.73 -14.49
CA GLU A 532 21.04 -30.65 -15.15
C GLU A 532 21.72 -31.96 -15.53
N ALA A 533 22.88 -31.89 -16.19
CA ALA A 533 23.64 -33.06 -16.60
C ALA A 533 24.08 -33.91 -15.40
N LEU A 534 24.56 -33.27 -14.33
CA LEU A 534 24.98 -33.94 -13.10
C LEU A 534 23.79 -34.66 -12.43
N PHE A 535 22.67 -33.99 -12.24
CA PHE A 535 21.51 -34.61 -11.58
C PHE A 535 20.91 -35.73 -12.43
N THR A 536 20.90 -35.57 -13.76
CA THR A 536 20.50 -36.63 -14.70
C THR A 536 21.44 -37.83 -14.62
N ALA A 537 22.75 -37.61 -14.58
CA ALA A 537 23.78 -38.64 -14.43
C ALA A 537 23.65 -39.41 -13.10
N LEU A 538 23.24 -38.72 -12.04
CA LEU A 538 22.95 -39.32 -10.72
C LEU A 538 21.57 -40.01 -10.65
N GLY A 539 20.82 -40.04 -11.75
CA GLY A 539 19.54 -40.74 -11.89
C GLY A 539 18.37 -40.03 -11.20
N LEU A 540 18.45 -38.72 -11.00
CA LEU A 540 17.37 -37.92 -10.42
C LEU A 540 16.40 -37.44 -11.52
N GLU A 541 15.11 -37.57 -11.27
CA GLU A 541 14.07 -36.96 -12.11
C GLU A 541 13.61 -35.60 -11.55
N ASN A 542 13.61 -35.48 -10.23
CA ASN A 542 13.30 -34.26 -9.48
C ASN A 542 14.39 -34.01 -8.45
N VAL A 543 14.68 -32.74 -8.19
CA VAL A 543 15.52 -32.31 -7.07
C VAL A 543 14.60 -31.81 -5.96
N VAL A 544 14.71 -32.41 -4.77
CA VAL A 544 14.08 -31.90 -3.55
C VAL A 544 15.18 -31.34 -2.67
N TRP A 545 15.19 -30.02 -2.48
CA TRP A 545 16.23 -29.34 -1.70
C TRP A 545 15.63 -28.60 -0.50
N SER A 546 16.40 -28.53 0.57
CA SER A 546 16.16 -27.66 1.72
C SER A 546 17.47 -26.97 2.11
N ASP A 547 17.41 -25.73 2.55
CA ASP A 547 18.57 -24.99 3.03
C ASP A 547 18.22 -24.11 4.23
N GLU A 548 19.23 -23.74 5.00
CA GLU A 548 19.08 -22.80 6.10
C GLU A 548 20.37 -22.01 6.30
N THR A 549 20.27 -20.68 6.31
CA THR A 549 21.37 -19.76 6.61
C THR A 549 21.01 -18.86 7.78
N ARG A 550 21.90 -18.77 8.77
CA ARG A 550 21.84 -17.86 9.92
C ARG A 550 23.17 -17.15 10.06
N LEU A 551 23.21 -15.87 9.73
CA LEU A 551 24.37 -15.00 9.86
C LEU A 551 23.97 -13.79 10.70
N TYR A 552 24.78 -13.42 11.69
CA TYR A 552 24.60 -12.14 12.36
C TYR A 552 25.91 -11.54 12.87
N TRP A 553 25.95 -10.21 12.95
CA TRP A 553 27.03 -9.43 13.53
C TRP A 553 26.49 -8.53 14.64
N ASP A 554 27.19 -8.50 15.77
CA ASP A 554 26.82 -7.69 16.93
C ASP A 554 27.80 -6.53 17.13
N GLU A 555 27.28 -5.30 17.11
CA GLU A 555 28.09 -4.08 17.19
C GLU A 555 28.77 -3.88 18.56
N THR A 556 28.19 -4.43 19.63
CA THR A 556 28.71 -4.26 21.00
C THR A 556 29.91 -5.17 21.26
N THR A 557 29.82 -6.42 20.79
CA THR A 557 30.82 -7.47 21.01
C THR A 557 31.80 -7.60 19.85
N LEU A 558 31.49 -7.02 18.68
CA LEU A 558 32.24 -7.16 17.44
C LEU A 558 32.38 -8.62 16.98
N GLU A 559 31.40 -9.45 17.31
CA GLU A 559 31.36 -10.86 16.92
C GLU A 559 30.54 -11.00 15.63
N LEU A 560 31.13 -11.61 14.60
CA LEU A 560 30.43 -12.08 13.39
C LEU A 560 30.26 -13.60 13.50
N ARG A 561 29.03 -14.07 13.37
CA ARG A 561 28.68 -15.48 13.51
C ARG A 561 27.91 -15.96 12.29
N LEU A 562 28.49 -16.93 11.59
CA LEU A 562 27.72 -17.85 10.75
C LEU A 562 27.28 -19.00 11.66
N GLU A 563 26.10 -18.86 12.26
CA GLU A 563 25.57 -19.85 13.20
C GLU A 563 25.29 -21.17 12.47
N LYS A 564 24.74 -21.06 11.25
CA LYS A 564 24.42 -22.22 10.41
C LYS A 564 24.37 -21.81 8.94
N PHE A 565 24.99 -22.62 8.09
CA PHE A 565 24.76 -22.68 6.66
C PHE A 565 24.58 -24.14 6.31
N MET A 566 23.35 -24.54 5.98
CA MET A 566 22.97 -25.93 5.75
C MET A 566 22.33 -26.05 4.38
N VAL A 567 22.70 -27.09 3.64
CA VAL A 567 22.05 -27.49 2.39
C VAL A 567 21.82 -28.99 2.44
N GLU A 568 20.62 -29.43 2.14
CA GLU A 568 20.19 -30.81 2.11
C GLU A 568 19.50 -31.09 0.78
N ILE A 569 19.93 -32.14 0.08
CA ILE A 569 19.31 -32.61 -1.16
C ILE A 569 18.93 -34.07 -0.97
N GLU A 570 17.64 -34.39 -1.14
CA GLU A 570 17.11 -35.74 -0.92
C GLU A 570 17.83 -36.77 -1.82
N GLY A 571 18.33 -37.84 -1.22
CA GLY A 571 19.03 -38.90 -1.93
C GLY A 571 20.46 -38.54 -2.39
N LEU A 572 20.99 -37.39 -1.99
CA LEU A 572 22.41 -37.03 -2.12
C LEU A 572 23.06 -36.87 -0.73
N GLY A 573 22.53 -35.99 0.12
CA GLY A 573 23.06 -35.77 1.46
C GLY A 573 22.83 -34.36 1.98
N ARG A 574 23.41 -34.09 3.15
CA ARG A 574 23.33 -32.81 3.87
C ARG A 574 24.71 -32.28 4.21
N ALA A 575 25.00 -31.04 3.83
CA ALA A 575 26.18 -30.30 4.27
C ALA A 575 25.77 -29.22 5.28
N GLU A 576 26.55 -29.03 6.34
CA GLU A 576 26.33 -28.00 7.36
C GLU A 576 27.65 -27.34 7.75
N LEU A 577 27.70 -26.01 7.69
CA LEU A 577 28.83 -25.17 8.04
C LEU A 577 28.44 -24.20 9.16
N SER A 578 29.33 -23.99 10.13
CA SER A 578 29.27 -22.90 11.10
C SER A 578 30.65 -22.27 11.23
N ALA A 579 30.72 -20.97 11.51
CA ALA A 579 31.96 -20.24 11.69
C ALA A 579 31.77 -19.02 12.60
N ARG A 580 32.81 -18.69 13.38
CA ARG A 580 32.81 -17.54 14.28
C ARG A 580 34.06 -16.69 14.13
N PHE A 581 33.86 -15.38 14.10
CA PHE A 581 34.92 -14.39 14.05
C PHE A 581 34.71 -13.35 15.15
N ALA A 582 35.79 -13.00 15.83
CA ALA A 582 35.81 -11.94 16.83
C ALA A 582 36.55 -10.71 16.30
N ASN A 583 36.32 -9.56 16.96
CA ASN A 583 36.97 -8.30 16.63
C ASN A 583 36.74 -7.87 15.16
N VAL A 584 35.53 -8.12 14.64
CA VAL A 584 35.10 -7.73 13.30
C VAL A 584 34.61 -6.27 13.36
N PRO A 585 35.36 -5.29 12.81
CA PRO A 585 35.03 -3.89 12.99
C PRO A 585 33.82 -3.45 12.16
N LYS A 586 33.07 -2.46 12.65
CA LYS A 586 31.93 -1.83 11.95
C LYS A 586 32.27 -1.39 10.52
N SER A 587 33.48 -0.90 10.30
CA SER A 587 33.95 -0.43 9.00
C SER A 587 33.96 -1.52 7.91
N LEU A 588 33.86 -2.80 8.27
CA LEU A 588 33.64 -3.88 7.30
C LEU A 588 32.30 -3.74 6.57
N PHE A 589 31.27 -3.26 7.26
CA PHE A 589 29.92 -3.12 6.73
C PHE A 589 29.65 -1.69 6.24
N GLU A 590 30.21 -0.69 6.93
CA GLU A 590 29.99 0.73 6.63
C GLU A 590 30.66 1.18 5.32
N ASP A 591 31.88 0.70 5.07
CA ASP A 591 32.68 1.03 3.88
C ASP A 591 33.50 -0.20 3.43
N PRO A 592 32.86 -1.23 2.82
CA PRO A 592 33.52 -2.49 2.48
C PRO A 592 34.70 -2.31 1.52
N GLU A 593 34.60 -1.38 0.58
CA GLU A 593 35.59 -1.17 -0.48
C GLU A 593 36.79 -0.32 -0.03
N GLY A 594 36.58 0.63 0.89
CA GLY A 594 37.63 1.44 1.48
C GLY A 594 38.19 0.83 2.76
N GLN A 595 37.69 1.27 3.91
CA GLN A 595 38.21 0.88 5.23
C GLN A 595 37.94 -0.60 5.58
N GLY A 596 36.95 -1.22 4.96
CA GLY A 596 36.52 -2.60 5.20
C GLY A 596 37.60 -3.64 4.87
N GLN A 597 38.40 -3.39 3.82
CA GLN A 597 39.54 -4.27 3.49
C GLN A 597 40.56 -4.35 4.63
N MET A 598 40.84 -3.21 5.28
CA MET A 598 41.73 -3.15 6.44
C MET A 598 41.05 -3.73 7.69
N ALA A 599 39.73 -3.61 7.80
CA ALA A 599 38.94 -4.15 8.89
C ALA A 599 38.99 -5.68 8.94
N LEU A 600 38.95 -6.35 7.79
CA LEU A 600 39.08 -7.81 7.70
C LEU A 600 40.42 -8.31 8.24
N ILE A 601 41.52 -7.56 8.06
CA ILE A 601 42.86 -7.97 8.50
C ILE A 601 42.94 -8.08 10.03
N VAL A 602 42.21 -7.25 10.76
CA VAL A 602 42.21 -7.21 12.23
C VAL A 602 41.18 -8.15 12.86
N ALA A 603 40.28 -8.72 12.07
CA ALA A 603 39.35 -9.75 12.53
C ALA A 603 40.12 -11.03 12.93
N GLN A 604 39.52 -11.79 13.85
CA GLN A 604 40.12 -12.99 14.43
C GLN A 604 39.21 -14.18 14.19
N PHE A 605 39.74 -15.24 13.60
CA PHE A 605 39.06 -16.53 13.48
C PHE A 605 38.97 -17.19 14.85
N VAL A 606 37.77 -17.62 15.26
CA VAL A 606 37.54 -18.26 16.56
C VAL A 606 37.38 -19.76 16.40
N ASP A 607 36.41 -20.19 15.59
CA ASP A 607 36.21 -21.60 15.25
C ASP A 607 35.37 -21.76 13.98
N ALA A 608 35.40 -22.96 13.41
CA ALA A 608 34.49 -23.40 12.37
C ALA A 608 34.25 -24.92 12.43
N SER A 609 33.10 -25.35 11.95
CA SER A 609 32.75 -26.76 11.79
C SER A 609 32.05 -26.98 10.46
N LEU A 610 32.52 -27.93 9.67
CA LEU A 610 31.88 -28.42 8.46
C LEU A 610 31.51 -29.90 8.67
N THR A 611 30.24 -30.24 8.44
CA THR A 611 29.74 -31.62 8.54
C THR A 611 29.05 -31.97 7.24
N PHE A 612 29.40 -33.10 6.64
CA PHE A 612 28.69 -33.70 5.52
C PHE A 612 28.11 -35.04 5.95
N ARG A 613 26.82 -35.23 5.75
CA ARG A 613 26.12 -36.49 5.99
C ARG A 613 25.64 -37.04 4.65
N ASP A 614 26.14 -38.21 4.29
CA ASP A 614 25.76 -38.89 3.06
C ASP A 614 24.33 -39.42 3.14
N ASP A 615 23.57 -39.23 2.05
CA ASP A 615 22.26 -39.86 1.84
C ASP A 615 22.22 -40.57 0.47
N GLY A 616 23.38 -41.05 0.00
CA GLY A 616 23.52 -41.79 -1.25
C GLY A 616 24.40 -41.15 -2.31
N LEU A 617 24.91 -39.91 -2.12
CA LEU A 617 25.81 -39.26 -3.07
C LEU A 617 27.08 -40.10 -3.28
N ALA A 618 27.72 -40.57 -2.22
CA ALA A 618 28.94 -41.36 -2.31
C ALA A 618 28.70 -42.63 -3.12
N SER A 619 27.62 -43.36 -2.84
CA SER A 619 27.28 -44.58 -3.58
C SER A 619 26.99 -44.30 -5.06
N LYS A 620 26.11 -43.32 -5.36
CA LYS A 620 25.70 -42.97 -6.73
C LYS A 620 26.87 -42.42 -7.55
N GLY A 621 27.63 -41.48 -6.98
CA GLY A 621 28.75 -40.84 -7.64
C GLY A 621 29.91 -41.82 -7.92
N ILE A 622 30.24 -42.69 -6.95
CA ILE A 622 31.27 -43.72 -7.16
C ILE A 622 30.83 -44.70 -8.26
N ALA A 623 29.60 -45.20 -8.22
CA ALA A 623 29.09 -46.13 -9.22
C ALA A 623 29.08 -45.50 -10.63
N HIS A 624 28.59 -44.26 -10.74
CA HIS A 624 28.52 -43.53 -11.99
C HIS A 624 29.91 -43.31 -12.62
N ILE A 625 30.85 -42.73 -11.87
CA ILE A 625 32.19 -42.44 -12.41
C ILE A 625 32.99 -43.73 -12.67
N ALA A 626 32.85 -44.75 -11.82
CA ALA A 626 33.51 -46.04 -12.04
C ALA A 626 33.02 -46.70 -13.33
N GLU A 627 31.72 -46.61 -13.63
CA GLU A 627 31.13 -47.09 -14.89
C GLU A 627 31.67 -46.29 -16.09
N GLU A 628 31.66 -44.95 -16.03
CA GLU A 628 32.20 -44.09 -17.09
C GLU A 628 33.69 -44.38 -17.40
N GLN A 629 34.48 -44.64 -16.37
CA GLN A 629 35.92 -44.93 -16.50
C GLN A 629 36.22 -46.41 -16.80
N GLY A 630 35.20 -47.29 -16.76
CA GLY A 630 35.36 -48.73 -16.98
C GLY A 630 36.24 -49.42 -15.92
N ILE A 631 36.27 -48.89 -14.69
CA ILE A 631 37.05 -49.43 -13.57
C ILE A 631 36.12 -49.96 -12.47
N PRO A 632 36.55 -50.96 -11.67
CA PRO A 632 35.79 -51.38 -10.50
C PRO A 632 35.66 -50.27 -9.45
N GLU A 633 34.50 -50.15 -8.80
CA GLU A 633 34.26 -49.11 -7.78
C GLU A 633 35.28 -49.12 -6.63
N ASN A 634 35.78 -50.30 -6.23
CA ASN A 634 36.81 -50.39 -5.18
C ASN A 634 38.13 -49.76 -5.63
N VAL A 635 38.48 -49.89 -6.91
CA VAL A 635 39.67 -49.23 -7.48
C VAL A 635 39.46 -47.72 -7.51
N PHE A 636 38.24 -47.26 -7.84
CA PHE A 636 37.92 -45.83 -7.82
C PHE A 636 37.95 -45.24 -6.40
N ARG A 637 37.43 -45.96 -5.39
CA ARG A 637 37.53 -45.57 -3.97
C ARG A 637 38.98 -45.42 -3.52
N GLU A 638 39.84 -46.39 -3.82
CA GLU A 638 41.28 -46.30 -3.53
C GLU A 638 41.93 -45.10 -4.24
N ALA A 639 41.54 -44.81 -5.48
CA ALA A 639 42.01 -43.65 -6.21
C ALA A 639 41.56 -42.33 -5.58
N LEU A 640 40.34 -42.24 -5.05
CA LEU A 640 39.83 -41.05 -4.34
C LEU A 640 40.58 -40.81 -3.02
N VAL A 641 40.88 -41.86 -2.24
CA VAL A 641 41.70 -41.74 -1.03
C VAL A 641 43.11 -41.24 -1.38
N ALA A 642 43.72 -41.79 -2.43
CA ALA A 642 45.03 -41.35 -2.91
C ALA A 642 45.00 -39.89 -3.41
N GLN A 643 43.93 -39.50 -4.12
CA GLN A 643 43.73 -38.11 -4.57
C GLN A 643 43.54 -37.15 -3.41
N ALA A 644 42.75 -37.51 -2.39
CA ALA A 644 42.58 -36.70 -1.18
C ALA A 644 43.92 -36.53 -0.45
N ALA A 645 44.72 -37.59 -0.32
CA ALA A 645 46.07 -37.51 0.23
C ALA A 645 46.95 -36.54 -0.60
N GLN A 646 46.92 -36.67 -1.92
CA GLN A 646 47.68 -35.83 -2.84
C GLN A 646 47.23 -34.35 -2.79
N ALA A 647 45.96 -34.08 -2.56
CA ALA A 647 45.41 -32.72 -2.40
C ALA A 647 45.99 -32.01 -1.17
N THR A 648 46.43 -32.75 -0.15
CA THR A 648 47.12 -32.18 1.03
C THR A 648 48.60 -31.92 0.81
N ALA A 649 49.20 -32.37 -0.30
CA ALA A 649 50.64 -32.24 -0.54
C ALA A 649 51.18 -30.80 -0.45
N PRO A 650 50.46 -29.74 -0.90
CA PRO A 650 50.92 -28.36 -0.74
C PRO A 650 51.08 -27.94 0.73
N VAL A 651 50.34 -28.56 1.64
CA VAL A 651 50.40 -28.30 3.09
C VAL A 651 51.70 -28.84 3.68
N GLN A 652 52.30 -29.90 3.12
CA GLN A 652 53.56 -30.49 3.62
C GLN A 652 53.50 -30.90 5.11
N ASN A 653 52.35 -31.39 5.57
CA ASN A 653 52.14 -31.88 6.94
C ASN A 653 51.69 -33.34 6.92
N GLU A 654 52.60 -34.27 7.22
CA GLU A 654 52.35 -35.72 7.15
C GLU A 654 51.23 -36.18 8.09
N ALA A 655 51.12 -35.57 9.28
CA ALA A 655 50.09 -35.91 10.25
C ALA A 655 48.70 -35.52 9.75
N PHE A 656 48.59 -34.32 9.15
CA PHE A 656 47.37 -33.85 8.51
C PHE A 656 47.01 -34.70 7.28
N THR A 657 47.97 -35.01 6.41
CA THR A 657 47.76 -35.91 5.26
C THR A 657 47.20 -37.24 5.72
N LYS A 658 47.78 -37.85 6.76
CA LYS A 658 47.28 -39.11 7.31
C LYS A 658 45.86 -38.98 7.87
N MET A 659 45.57 -37.91 8.61
CA MET A 659 44.23 -37.65 9.15
C MET A 659 43.17 -37.55 8.04
N VAL A 660 43.48 -36.85 6.95
CA VAL A 660 42.62 -36.75 5.76
C VAL A 660 42.42 -38.13 5.13
N SER A 661 43.51 -38.86 4.86
CA SER A 661 43.43 -40.19 4.23
C SER A 661 42.64 -41.19 5.07
N ASP A 662 42.86 -41.23 6.38
CA ASP A 662 42.17 -42.14 7.30
C ASP A 662 40.66 -41.83 7.36
N ALA A 663 40.29 -40.54 7.47
CA ALA A 663 38.89 -40.12 7.51
C ALA A 663 38.16 -40.38 6.18
N ILE A 664 38.78 -40.02 5.05
CA ILE A 664 38.18 -40.26 3.72
C ILE A 664 38.07 -41.76 3.42
N SER A 665 39.07 -42.57 3.78
CA SER A 665 38.97 -44.03 3.64
C SER A 665 37.80 -44.58 4.45
N LYS A 666 37.70 -44.19 5.74
CA LYS A 666 36.62 -44.62 6.63
C LYS A 666 35.25 -44.21 6.11
N PHE A 667 35.11 -42.99 5.60
CA PHE A 667 33.88 -42.49 4.99
C PHE A 667 33.51 -43.26 3.72
N LEU A 668 34.44 -43.44 2.77
CA LEU A 668 34.15 -44.12 1.50
C LEU A 668 33.88 -45.63 1.66
N GLU A 669 34.39 -46.26 2.74
CA GLU A 669 34.10 -47.66 3.08
C GLU A 669 32.68 -47.87 3.60
N ASN A 670 32.17 -46.93 4.41
CA ASN A 670 30.82 -46.97 4.97
C ASN A 670 30.27 -45.55 5.09
N PRO A 671 29.74 -44.97 4.00
CA PRO A 671 29.27 -43.59 3.97
C PRO A 671 28.27 -43.30 5.10
N GLY A 672 28.56 -42.25 5.84
CA GLY A 672 27.79 -41.81 7.00
C GLY A 672 27.99 -40.32 7.20
N GLU A 673 28.65 -39.92 8.27
CA GLU A 673 29.01 -38.54 8.53
C GLU A 673 30.52 -38.31 8.31
N LEU A 674 30.91 -37.20 7.70
CA LEU A 674 32.26 -36.67 7.62
C LEU A 674 32.27 -35.28 8.28
N LYS A 675 33.07 -35.11 9.32
CA LYS A 675 33.12 -33.88 10.10
C LYS A 675 34.52 -33.30 10.15
N VAL A 676 34.64 -32.03 9.83
CA VAL A 676 35.86 -31.21 9.93
C VAL A 676 35.61 -30.12 10.96
N THR A 677 36.48 -30.00 11.96
CA THR A 677 36.40 -28.95 13.00
C THR A 677 37.72 -28.22 13.11
N LEU A 678 37.63 -26.91 13.31
CA LEU A 678 38.74 -25.99 13.50
C LEU A 678 38.45 -25.25 14.82
N THR A 679 39.16 -25.60 15.88
CA THR A 679 38.92 -25.05 17.22
C THR A 679 40.25 -24.68 17.89
N PRO A 680 40.95 -23.62 17.42
CA PRO A 680 42.21 -23.18 18.02
C PRO A 680 42.02 -22.81 19.50
N GLU A 681 43.08 -22.94 20.30
CA GLU A 681 43.02 -22.66 21.75
C GLU A 681 42.70 -21.18 22.07
N ALA A 682 43.04 -20.28 21.15
CA ALA A 682 42.75 -18.85 21.22
C ALA A 682 42.37 -18.34 19.83
N ALA A 683 41.62 -17.24 19.76
CA ALA A 683 41.26 -16.61 18.50
C ALA A 683 42.51 -16.22 17.70
N VAL A 684 42.54 -16.60 16.41
CA VAL A 684 43.70 -16.44 15.53
C VAL A 684 43.46 -15.27 14.59
N PRO A 685 44.30 -14.22 14.59
CA PRO A 685 44.17 -13.11 13.65
C PRO A 685 44.18 -13.57 12.19
N LEU A 686 43.27 -13.05 11.35
CA LEU A 686 43.22 -13.40 9.93
C LEU A 686 44.54 -13.07 9.21
N ALA A 687 45.20 -11.98 9.60
CA ALA A 687 46.56 -11.65 9.14
C ALA A 687 47.58 -12.78 9.36
N GLN A 688 47.48 -13.50 10.47
CA GLN A 688 48.37 -14.62 10.79
C GLN A 688 48.05 -15.83 9.92
N ILE A 689 46.76 -16.11 9.65
CA ILE A 689 46.34 -17.19 8.74
C ILE A 689 46.85 -16.91 7.32
N LEU A 690 46.65 -15.69 6.82
CA LEU A 690 47.16 -15.25 5.52
C LEU A 690 48.69 -15.32 5.46
N GLY A 691 49.39 -14.90 6.50
CA GLY A 691 50.85 -15.01 6.59
C GLY A 691 51.35 -16.47 6.62
N SER A 692 50.56 -17.37 7.21
CA SER A 692 50.87 -18.81 7.29
C SER A 692 50.75 -19.52 5.94
N MET A 693 50.15 -18.90 4.92
CA MET A 693 50.20 -19.41 3.54
C MET A 693 51.63 -19.48 2.97
N ALA A 694 52.58 -18.73 3.52
CA ALA A 694 54.01 -18.85 3.18
C ALA A 694 54.68 -20.07 3.85
N ALA A 695 54.06 -20.64 4.89
CA ALA A 695 54.51 -21.81 5.63
C ALA A 695 53.31 -22.73 5.96
N PRO A 696 52.63 -23.27 4.92
CA PRO A 696 51.33 -23.90 5.06
C PRO A 696 51.34 -25.14 5.97
N GLN A 697 52.50 -25.74 6.22
CA GLN A 697 52.67 -26.88 7.13
C GLN A 697 52.25 -26.61 8.57
N THR A 698 52.20 -25.34 8.98
CA THR A 698 51.81 -24.92 10.33
C THR A 698 50.31 -24.68 10.47
N LEU A 699 49.58 -24.55 9.37
CA LEU A 699 48.14 -24.22 9.37
C LEU A 699 47.28 -25.26 10.10
N PRO A 700 47.45 -26.59 9.88
CA PRO A 700 46.64 -27.58 10.56
C PRO A 700 46.76 -27.51 12.09
N ASP A 701 47.98 -27.28 12.59
CA ASP A 701 48.25 -27.18 14.03
C ASP A 701 47.75 -25.84 14.59
N LEU A 702 47.95 -24.74 13.86
CA LEU A 702 47.50 -23.40 14.24
C LEU A 702 45.98 -23.33 14.40
N LEU A 703 45.24 -23.98 13.50
CA LEU A 703 43.78 -24.00 13.49
C LEU A 703 43.18 -25.19 14.27
N ALA A 704 44.04 -26.03 14.86
CA ALA A 704 43.67 -27.27 15.55
C ALA A 704 42.69 -28.12 14.73
N VAL A 705 43.03 -28.39 13.47
CA VAL A 705 42.15 -29.10 12.53
C VAL A 705 41.96 -30.54 12.98
N LYS A 706 40.69 -30.98 13.02
CA LYS A 706 40.30 -32.36 13.31
C LYS A 706 39.31 -32.84 12.26
N ILE A 707 39.58 -34.01 11.67
CA ILE A 707 38.74 -34.64 10.65
C ILE A 707 38.34 -36.03 11.13
N GLU A 708 37.05 -36.30 11.15
CA GLU A 708 36.45 -37.56 11.62
C GLU A 708 35.41 -38.06 10.61
N ALA A 709 35.26 -39.37 10.48
CA ALA A 709 34.23 -40.00 9.65
C ALA A 709 33.52 -41.14 10.38
N ASN A 710 32.27 -41.43 10.01
CA ASN A 710 31.31 -42.44 10.51
C ASN A 710 30.91 -42.34 11.97
#